data_AF-A0A7M7MY66-F1
#
_entry.id   AF-A0A7M7MY66-F1
#
_cell.length_a   1.000
_cell.length_b   1.000
_cell.length_c   1.000
_cell.angle_alpha   90.00
_cell.angle_beta   90.00
_cell.angle_gamma   90.00
#
_symmetry.space_group_name_H-M   'P 1'
#
loop_
_entity.id
_entity.type
_entity.pdbx_description
1 polymer ?
#
loop_
_entity_poly.entity_id
_entity_poly.type
_entity_poly.pdbx_seq_one_letter_code
_entity_poly.pdbx_strand_id
1 'polypeptide(L)'
;MTSYRQLQSDDVSDQFDLDSQPDAFKPREEVKVQIEPIRTRTKSRVRLPNTNCTKNKVIAVLVIMLLVMFLVASVTIYELDKHGVQCHNNAQEIKATTSPSKEPPASATVSAATTTKVAPPTAVAPTQATATNGELFPWNEIRLPSSANPFVYEIFLHPNLSTFEVRGNVVIHFNTTEEISFLIFHAKDISILKPESIELVDQPEASVAVEKLLFFKKNDQISVHFEKPISNDVHCILTLEFNYTLAEGLDGFYRSSYKKNGNPVTMASTQFESTSARQAFPCFDEPAMKAKFSLKIVHDKDHITLFNMPAQTKDGPYKETALLLDTYQTTVPMSTYLVAFVVCDFISIDDVTSTGTKVAMYAPVDQINQAQLALEVVNKTIPFYETLFDISYPLPKQDMIAIPDFDSGAQENWGLITYRGASVLYKPNVTSTPQEALIVITITHELAHQWFGNLVTMQWWSDLWLNEGFASFVEYIGADHFRPEWHMMDKFIILTTRRAMSKDQEANSHPISVTVNNPSQIQEIFDDISYSKGATILKMLQSFLMTGDQDIMMLGIQRYLKQYKFKNAVTSDLWNALSTVAKENGHNVDVTAMMDTWTLQMGFPVIHVTQAGLATQQRFLIYPQGEPSNEASSKFGYKWTVPVTYFTDTDPQTKTIVMEHEKASVNLHVEGASKWFKVNTKQSGMYRVNYETSTWRALIDQLRTNHTVLSAADRANLINDVFNLAWAGHVNYSIALDLSKYLINETEYVPIETGLDSLSSIGSLLYGTTGYYYYKDYVFKLFRERVSSLGKEDTGEHLDRLTRKSLLSTFRDLGDPDTLEWASAEYQTWMETGSTTVGANLQGIVQCGGVQSGGGREWEYAWNKYQSSTSPTEKELLQSVLACTRDPDILSRYLEFALDGSKILQQDYVSVITLVAYQRAGSYLALRYVIDNWDKIQKSWSPSFRSTPLEQQSVP
;
A
#
# COMPACT_ATOMS: atom_id res chain seq x y z
N MET A 1 -47.89 -14.75 -10.60
CA MET A 1 -48.35 -15.08 -11.98
C MET A 1 -47.12 -15.54 -12.75
N THR A 2 -46.96 -16.75 -13.29
CA THR A 2 -47.73 -17.99 -13.32
C THR A 2 -46.70 -19.08 -13.65
N SER A 3 -46.74 -20.20 -12.93
CA SER A 3 -45.96 -21.43 -13.14
C SER A 3 -46.45 -22.22 -14.37
N TYR A 4 -45.57 -22.96 -15.08
CA TYR A 4 -45.66 -24.43 -15.30
C TYR A 4 -44.80 -25.01 -16.47
N ARG A 5 -44.21 -26.20 -16.20
CA ARG A 5 -44.01 -27.42 -17.05
C ARG A 5 -42.82 -27.61 -18.03
N GLN A 6 -41.87 -28.46 -17.61
CA GLN A 6 -41.55 -29.84 -18.06
C GLN A 6 -41.88 -30.32 -19.51
N LEU A 7 -40.87 -30.88 -20.22
CA LEU A 7 -40.75 -32.24 -20.84
C LEU A 7 -39.67 -32.24 -21.98
N GLN A 8 -38.58 -33.01 -21.86
CA GLN A 8 -38.27 -34.30 -22.56
C GLN A 8 -38.25 -34.21 -24.10
N SER A 9 -37.07 -34.21 -24.74
CA SER A 9 -36.23 -35.37 -25.17
C SER A 9 -36.66 -35.96 -26.51
N ASP A 10 -35.76 -35.94 -27.50
CA ASP A 10 -35.66 -36.94 -28.57
C ASP A 10 -34.20 -37.02 -29.06
N ASP A 11 -33.82 -38.27 -29.35
CA ASP A 11 -32.49 -38.85 -29.51
C ASP A 11 -32.53 -39.69 -30.80
N VAL A 12 -31.46 -39.73 -31.62
CA VAL A 12 -31.26 -40.73 -32.73
C VAL A 12 -29.74 -40.88 -32.98
N SER A 13 -29.12 -41.95 -32.44
CA SER A 13 -28.69 -43.23 -33.09
C SER A 13 -27.31 -43.15 -33.78
N ASP A 14 -26.36 -44.10 -33.68
CA ASP A 14 -26.32 -45.58 -33.79
C ASP A 14 -25.04 -46.14 -33.08
N GLN A 15 -24.72 -47.43 -32.90
CA GLN A 15 -25.38 -48.71 -32.55
C GLN A 15 -24.24 -49.78 -32.45
N PHE A 16 -24.48 -50.89 -31.72
CA PHE A 16 -23.79 -52.22 -31.72
C PHE A 16 -22.68 -52.58 -30.70
N ASP A 17 -23.07 -52.94 -29.46
CA ASP A 17 -23.39 -54.29 -28.91
C ASP A 17 -22.48 -55.54 -29.16
N LEU A 18 -22.03 -56.22 -28.08
CA LEU A 18 -22.48 -57.58 -27.63
C LEU A 18 -21.58 -58.27 -26.56
N ASP A 19 -22.21 -58.58 -25.41
CA ASP A 19 -22.20 -59.81 -24.55
C ASP A 19 -20.88 -60.43 -24.00
N SER A 20 -20.75 -60.87 -22.72
CA SER A 20 -21.68 -61.62 -21.86
C SER A 20 -21.20 -61.73 -20.37
N GLN A 21 -22.16 -61.84 -19.43
CA GLN A 21 -22.03 -62.23 -18.00
C GLN A 21 -22.31 -63.77 -17.83
N PRO A 22 -22.29 -64.47 -16.65
CA PRO A 22 -22.60 -63.99 -15.28
C PRO A 22 -21.98 -64.71 -14.02
N ASP A 23 -22.39 -64.20 -12.85
CA ASP A 23 -22.72 -64.84 -11.55
C ASP A 23 -21.71 -65.19 -10.41
N ALA A 24 -21.89 -64.45 -9.30
CA ALA A 24 -22.10 -64.83 -7.88
C ALA A 24 -21.29 -65.95 -7.18
N PHE A 25 -20.72 -65.64 -5.99
CA PHE A 25 -20.97 -66.29 -4.67
C PHE A 25 -20.03 -65.72 -3.56
N LYS A 26 -20.59 -65.39 -2.39
CA LYS A 26 -19.95 -65.21 -1.05
C LYS A 26 -20.41 -66.38 -0.15
N PRO A 27 -19.98 -66.56 1.13
CA PRO A 27 -18.73 -66.22 1.85
C PRO A 27 -18.18 -67.42 2.69
N ARG A 28 -17.07 -67.27 3.45
CA ARG A 28 -16.76 -68.09 4.65
C ARG A 28 -15.84 -67.38 5.65
N GLU A 29 -16.32 -67.30 6.91
CA GLU A 29 -15.56 -67.21 8.17
C GLU A 29 -14.77 -68.54 8.38
N GLU A 30 -13.79 -68.75 9.26
CA GLU A 30 -13.39 -68.21 10.56
C GLU A 30 -11.99 -68.80 10.88
N VAL A 31 -11.26 -68.27 11.88
CA VAL A 31 -10.50 -69.00 12.95
C VAL A 31 -9.37 -68.12 13.52
N LYS A 32 -9.53 -67.78 14.80
CA LYS A 32 -8.49 -67.29 15.74
C LYS A 32 -7.74 -68.47 16.36
N VAL A 33 -6.43 -68.35 16.57
CA VAL A 33 -5.72 -68.96 17.72
C VAL A 33 -4.54 -68.07 18.15
N GLN A 34 -4.49 -67.70 19.44
CA GLN A 34 -3.38 -67.08 20.17
C GLN A 34 -2.27 -68.09 20.49
N ILE A 35 -1.02 -67.64 20.73
CA ILE A 35 -0.20 -67.92 21.93
C ILE A 35 1.16 -67.19 21.80
N GLU A 36 1.60 -66.62 22.92
CA GLU A 36 2.83 -65.85 23.16
C GLU A 36 3.91 -66.77 23.87
N PRO A 37 5.05 -66.28 24.38
CA PRO A 37 6.38 -66.11 23.76
C PRO A 37 7.48 -67.06 24.31
N ILE A 38 8.64 -67.19 23.61
CA ILE A 38 9.88 -67.76 24.18
C ILE A 38 11.13 -66.94 23.77
N ARG A 39 11.88 -66.48 24.78
CA ARG A 39 13.26 -65.98 24.71
C ARG A 39 14.25 -67.14 24.55
N THR A 40 15.32 -66.97 23.75
CA THR A 40 16.71 -67.33 24.15
C THR A 40 17.79 -66.80 23.19
N ARG A 41 18.93 -66.42 23.80
CA ARG A 41 20.24 -65.97 23.27
C ARG A 41 20.88 -66.99 22.31
N THR A 42 21.69 -66.56 21.32
CA THR A 42 23.18 -66.64 21.34
C THR A 42 23.87 -66.01 20.12
N LYS A 43 25.17 -65.74 20.31
CA LYS A 43 26.13 -64.91 19.57
C LYS A 43 26.70 -65.56 18.29
N SER A 44 27.14 -64.74 17.34
CA SER A 44 28.41 -64.92 16.61
C SER A 44 28.96 -63.59 16.07
N ARG A 45 30.30 -63.47 16.07
CA ARG A 45 31.13 -62.26 15.86
C ARG A 45 31.51 -62.07 14.39
N VAL A 46 31.68 -60.81 13.98
CA VAL A 46 32.64 -60.39 12.92
C VAL A 46 33.40 -59.14 13.41
N ARG A 47 34.71 -59.08 13.12
CA ARG A 47 35.72 -58.09 13.56
C ARG A 47 35.59 -56.73 12.85
N LEU A 48 35.98 -55.65 13.53
CA LEU A 48 36.38 -54.35 12.94
C LEU A 48 37.67 -53.83 13.60
N PRO A 49 38.49 -53.02 12.90
CA PRO A 49 39.87 -52.70 13.27
C PRO A 49 40.04 -51.46 14.16
N ASN A 50 41.16 -51.43 14.88
CA ASN A 50 41.68 -50.33 15.70
C ASN A 50 42.01 -49.06 14.88
N THR A 51 41.48 -47.91 15.28
CA THR A 51 42.00 -46.57 14.94
C THR A 51 41.90 -45.63 16.15
N ASN A 52 42.89 -45.67 17.04
CA ASN A 52 42.96 -44.79 18.21
C ASN A 52 44.31 -44.04 18.30
N CYS A 53 44.68 -43.30 17.24
CA CYS A 53 45.90 -42.48 17.27
C CYS A 53 45.78 -41.07 16.67
N THR A 54 44.61 -40.64 16.21
CA THR A 54 44.43 -39.31 15.56
C THR A 54 43.50 -38.34 16.33
N LYS A 55 42.58 -38.80 17.19
CA LYS A 55 41.66 -37.91 17.93
C LYS A 55 42.35 -37.04 19.00
N ASN A 56 43.36 -37.55 19.69
CA ASN A 56 44.04 -36.79 20.75
C ASN A 56 44.94 -35.67 20.21
N LYS A 57 45.42 -35.77 18.96
CA LYS A 57 46.23 -34.72 18.33
C LYS A 57 45.38 -33.55 17.83
N VAL A 58 44.16 -33.82 17.32
CA VAL A 58 43.24 -32.75 16.87
C VAL A 58 42.70 -31.94 18.04
N ILE A 59 42.37 -32.61 19.16
CA ILE A 59 41.93 -31.91 20.38
C ILE A 59 43.07 -31.06 20.97
N ALA A 60 44.31 -31.56 20.97
CA ALA A 60 45.46 -30.79 21.43
C ALA A 60 45.72 -29.54 20.55
N VAL A 61 45.57 -29.65 19.22
CA VAL A 61 45.72 -28.51 18.31
C VAL A 61 44.60 -27.47 18.51
N LEU A 62 43.36 -27.91 18.71
CA LEU A 62 42.24 -27.00 18.99
C LEU A 62 42.40 -26.27 20.33
N VAL A 63 42.87 -26.96 21.37
CA VAL A 63 43.17 -26.34 22.68
C VAL A 63 44.34 -25.36 22.58
N ILE A 64 45.38 -25.68 21.81
CA ILE A 64 46.50 -24.75 21.57
C ILE A 64 46.04 -23.54 20.77
N MET A 65 45.20 -23.70 19.74
CA MET A 65 44.65 -22.55 18.99
C MET A 65 43.76 -21.66 19.87
N LEU A 66 42.93 -22.24 20.75
CA LEU A 66 42.13 -21.49 21.70
C LEU A 66 43.00 -20.72 22.70
N LEU A 67 44.08 -21.33 23.20
CA LEU A 67 45.02 -20.65 24.10
C LEU A 67 45.77 -19.52 23.40
N VAL A 68 46.18 -19.70 22.13
CA VAL A 68 46.82 -18.65 21.33
C VAL A 68 45.85 -17.50 21.06
N MET A 69 44.60 -17.76 20.72
CA MET A 69 43.59 -16.71 20.53
C MET A 69 43.33 -15.94 21.84
N PHE A 70 43.28 -16.63 22.98
CA PHE A 70 43.13 -15.98 24.28
C PHE A 70 44.34 -15.10 24.61
N LEU A 71 45.56 -15.56 24.30
CA LEU A 71 46.78 -14.80 24.53
C LEU A 71 46.86 -13.56 23.63
N VAL A 72 46.48 -13.69 22.35
CA VAL A 72 46.39 -12.56 21.42
C VAL A 72 45.37 -11.55 21.93
N ALA A 73 44.14 -11.97 22.26
CA ALA A 73 43.12 -11.07 22.80
C ALA A 73 43.58 -10.36 24.09
N SER A 74 44.30 -11.07 24.97
CA SER A 74 44.84 -10.50 26.21
C SER A 74 45.94 -9.47 25.94
N VAL A 75 46.81 -9.72 24.95
CA VAL A 75 47.84 -8.76 24.53
C VAL A 75 47.20 -7.56 23.82
N THR A 76 46.16 -7.74 23.02
CA THR A 76 45.43 -6.65 22.38
C THR A 76 44.71 -5.78 23.41
N ILE A 77 44.09 -6.39 24.43
CA ILE A 77 43.45 -5.66 25.55
C ILE A 77 44.51 -4.93 26.38
N TYR A 78 45.67 -5.53 26.62
CA TYR A 78 46.79 -4.89 27.33
C TYR A 78 47.40 -3.71 26.55
N GLU A 79 47.54 -3.82 25.22
CA GLU A 79 48.00 -2.71 24.37
C GLU A 79 46.94 -1.60 24.19
N LEU A 80 45.65 -1.95 24.22
CA LEU A 80 44.55 -0.97 24.23
C LEU A 80 44.47 -0.21 25.57
N ASP A 81 44.82 -0.84 26.69
CA ASP A 81 44.87 -0.20 28.02
C ASP A 81 46.10 0.72 28.18
N LYS A 82 47.19 0.43 27.47
CA LYS A 82 48.44 1.20 27.51
C LYS A 82 48.40 2.48 26.68
N HIS A 83 47.51 2.56 25.69
CA HIS A 83 47.29 3.72 24.84
C HIS A 83 45.96 4.42 25.20
N GLY A 84 45.92 4.99 26.41
CA GLY A 84 44.78 5.76 26.89
C GLY A 84 44.40 6.93 25.97
N VAL A 85 43.17 6.92 25.48
CA VAL A 85 42.49 8.09 24.93
C VAL A 85 41.50 8.57 26.00
N GLN A 86 41.80 9.73 26.58
CA GLN A 86 40.96 10.43 27.54
C GLN A 86 39.73 11.04 26.84
N CYS A 87 38.53 10.65 27.27
CA CYS A 87 37.33 11.48 27.15
C CYS A 87 36.78 11.75 28.56
N HIS A 88 36.80 13.02 28.98
CA HIS A 88 36.20 13.49 30.24
C HIS A 88 34.68 13.53 30.12
N ASN A 89 33.97 12.75 30.96
CA ASN A 89 32.55 12.94 31.25
C ASN A 89 32.41 13.39 32.71
N ASN A 90 31.97 14.63 32.92
CA ASN A 90 31.48 15.11 34.21
C ASN A 90 29.96 14.94 34.26
N ALA A 91 29.49 13.93 34.99
CA ALA A 91 28.12 13.88 35.50
C ALA A 91 28.21 13.74 37.03
N GLN A 92 27.83 14.80 37.75
CA GLN A 92 27.66 14.77 39.21
C GLN A 92 26.17 14.50 39.53
N GLU A 93 25.91 13.36 40.16
CA GLU A 93 24.68 13.10 40.91
C GLU A 93 24.68 13.90 42.23
N ILE A 94 23.61 14.66 42.47
CA ILE A 94 23.37 15.35 43.75
C ILE A 94 22.40 14.51 44.57
N LYS A 95 22.87 14.03 45.74
CA LYS A 95 22.05 13.41 46.79
C LYS A 95 21.27 14.46 47.58
N ALA A 96 20.00 14.16 47.83
CA ALA A 96 19.12 14.91 48.73
C ALA A 96 19.51 14.73 50.21
N THR A 97 19.39 15.80 51.00
CA THR A 97 19.25 15.73 52.46
C THR A 97 18.37 16.88 52.96
N THR A 98 17.53 16.58 53.93
CA THR A 98 16.35 17.32 54.39
C THR A 98 16.60 18.26 55.59
N SER A 99 15.71 19.28 55.69
CA SER A 99 15.18 19.98 56.90
C SER A 99 15.88 21.31 57.36
N PRO A 100 15.21 22.20 58.13
CA PRO A 100 13.97 22.93 57.82
C PRO A 100 13.96 24.43 58.25
N SER A 101 12.96 25.19 57.76
CA SER A 101 12.33 26.40 58.34
C SER A 101 13.07 27.76 58.36
N LYS A 102 12.47 28.80 57.72
CA LYS A 102 11.74 29.91 58.36
C LYS A 102 11.50 31.07 57.37
N GLU A 103 10.35 31.70 57.54
CA GLU A 103 9.79 32.83 56.79
C GLU A 103 10.28 34.21 57.37
N PRO A 104 9.88 35.39 56.83
CA PRO A 104 10.72 36.42 56.18
C PRO A 104 10.92 37.70 57.06
N PRO A 105 11.62 38.80 56.62
CA PRO A 105 11.00 39.86 55.79
C PRO A 105 11.92 40.80 54.95
N ALA A 106 11.29 41.48 53.98
CA ALA A 106 11.39 42.90 53.54
C ALA A 106 12.71 43.65 53.17
N SER A 107 12.61 44.27 51.98
CA SER A 107 13.15 45.57 51.49
C SER A 107 14.64 45.71 51.15
N ALA A 108 14.95 46.04 49.89
CA ALA A 108 15.50 47.35 49.47
C ALA A 108 16.11 47.30 48.04
N THR A 109 15.54 48.13 47.16
CA THR A 109 16.18 48.94 46.08
C THR A 109 17.29 48.40 45.17
N VAL A 110 16.94 48.31 43.87
CA VAL A 110 17.59 48.88 42.66
C VAL A 110 19.11 48.79 42.51
N SER A 111 19.54 48.01 41.51
CA SER A 111 20.74 48.28 40.70
C SER A 111 20.56 47.69 39.31
N ALA A 112 20.57 48.55 38.29
CA ALA A 112 20.53 48.19 36.89
C ALA A 112 21.73 47.31 36.51
N ALA A 113 21.47 46.14 35.93
CA ALA A 113 22.48 45.30 35.29
C ALA A 113 22.25 45.33 33.77
N THR A 114 23.29 45.80 33.10
CA THR A 114 23.46 46.00 31.67
C THR A 114 23.03 44.77 30.86
N THR A 115 22.05 44.94 29.99
CA THR A 115 21.76 44.01 28.90
C THR A 115 22.92 44.02 27.92
N THR A 116 23.76 42.99 27.96
CA THR A 116 24.57 42.62 26.80
C THR A 116 23.61 42.23 25.69
N LYS A 117 23.40 43.15 24.74
CA LYS A 117 22.77 42.86 23.45
C LYS A 117 23.54 41.71 22.80
N VAL A 118 22.95 40.53 22.81
CA VAL A 118 23.30 39.47 21.88
C VAL A 118 23.04 40.04 20.49
N ALA A 119 24.08 40.11 19.67
CA ALA A 119 23.95 40.52 18.28
C ALA A 119 22.89 39.63 17.60
N PRO A 120 22.02 40.18 16.73
CA PRO A 120 21.13 39.35 15.94
C PRO A 120 21.96 38.30 15.21
N PRO A 121 21.49 37.06 15.05
CA PRO A 121 22.15 36.12 14.16
C PRO A 121 22.32 36.83 12.82
N THR A 122 23.56 36.94 12.36
CA THR A 122 23.89 37.46 11.03
C THR A 122 23.00 36.71 10.06
N ALA A 123 22.07 37.43 9.42
CA ALA A 123 21.24 36.86 8.37
C ALA A 123 22.18 36.22 7.36
N VAL A 124 22.13 34.89 7.25
CA VAL A 124 22.78 34.17 6.16
C VAL A 124 22.21 34.81 4.89
N ALA A 125 23.07 35.46 4.11
CA ALA A 125 22.65 36.03 2.83
C ALA A 125 21.94 34.92 2.05
N PRO A 126 20.77 35.19 1.42
CA PRO A 126 20.07 34.17 0.66
C PRO A 126 21.06 33.53 -0.32
N THR A 127 21.29 32.23 -0.18
CA THR A 127 22.11 31.46 -1.11
C THR A 127 21.56 31.69 -2.51
N GLN A 128 22.31 32.40 -3.34
CA GLN A 128 21.90 32.72 -4.69
C GLN A 128 21.77 31.42 -5.50
N ALA A 129 20.61 31.23 -6.14
CA ALA A 129 20.39 30.10 -7.03
C ALA A 129 21.38 30.20 -8.20
N THR A 130 22.13 29.13 -8.46
CA THR A 130 23.16 29.10 -9.49
C THR A 130 22.82 28.02 -10.51
N ALA A 131 22.76 28.41 -11.77
CA ALA A 131 22.51 27.52 -12.90
C ALA A 131 23.72 26.60 -13.16
N THR A 132 23.53 25.54 -13.94
CA THR A 132 24.58 24.56 -14.27
C THR A 132 25.78 25.15 -15.00
N ASN A 133 25.59 26.29 -15.69
CA ASN A 133 26.66 27.03 -16.37
C ASN A 133 27.37 28.06 -15.47
N GLY A 134 26.99 28.15 -14.18
CA GLY A 134 27.56 29.07 -13.20
C GLY A 134 26.91 30.46 -13.14
N GLU A 135 25.94 30.76 -14.00
CA GLU A 135 25.19 32.02 -13.95
C GLU A 135 24.14 32.03 -12.83
N LEU A 136 23.71 33.22 -12.42
CA LEU A 136 22.61 33.38 -11.47
C LEU A 136 21.30 32.95 -12.10
N PHE A 137 20.61 32.01 -11.44
CA PHE A 137 19.29 31.58 -11.83
C PHE A 137 18.24 32.50 -11.19
N PRO A 138 17.22 32.99 -11.93
CA PRO A 138 16.36 34.08 -11.47
C PRO A 138 15.34 33.68 -10.38
N TRP A 139 15.29 32.41 -9.97
CA TRP A 139 14.27 31.88 -9.07
C TRP A 139 14.78 30.79 -8.15
N ASN A 140 14.58 30.94 -6.84
CA ASN A 140 15.15 30.00 -5.86
C ASN A 140 14.10 29.12 -5.17
N GLU A 141 12.83 29.22 -5.57
CA GLU A 141 11.75 28.42 -4.99
C GLU A 141 11.53 27.13 -5.79
N ILE A 142 11.12 26.08 -5.10
CA ILE A 142 10.75 24.80 -5.73
C ILE A 142 9.44 24.95 -6.52
N ARG A 143 8.51 25.74 -5.99
CA ARG A 143 7.24 26.05 -6.64
C ARG A 143 7.48 26.97 -7.82
N LEU A 144 6.80 26.71 -8.94
CA LEU A 144 6.84 27.60 -10.11
C LEU A 144 6.22 28.96 -9.77
N PRO A 145 6.70 30.05 -10.39
CA PRO A 145 6.02 31.34 -10.33
C PRO A 145 4.60 31.24 -10.88
N SER A 146 3.67 32.03 -10.33
CA SER A 146 2.31 32.16 -10.86
C SER A 146 2.21 33.07 -12.09
N SER A 147 3.35 33.54 -12.61
CA SER A 147 3.47 34.57 -13.65
C SER A 147 3.06 34.10 -15.05
N ALA A 148 2.95 32.78 -15.24
CA ALA A 148 2.51 32.16 -16.48
C ALA A 148 1.65 30.93 -16.20
N ASN A 149 0.52 30.82 -16.90
CA ASN A 149 -0.41 29.69 -16.77
C ASN A 149 -0.55 28.97 -18.12
N PRO A 150 -0.11 27.69 -18.23
CA PRO A 150 -0.30 26.91 -19.45
C PRO A 150 -1.77 26.52 -19.62
N PHE A 151 -2.20 26.36 -20.87
CA PHE A 151 -3.56 25.88 -21.17
C PHE A 151 -3.64 24.89 -22.34
N VAL A 152 -2.63 24.81 -23.21
CA VAL A 152 -2.51 23.78 -24.26
C VAL A 152 -1.07 23.30 -24.42
N TYR A 153 -0.91 21.99 -24.60
CA TYR A 153 0.30 21.32 -25.04
C TYR A 153 0.05 20.54 -26.33
N GLU A 154 0.90 20.75 -27.32
CA GLU A 154 0.97 19.91 -28.52
C GLU A 154 2.29 19.15 -28.50
N ILE A 155 2.21 17.83 -28.35
CA ILE A 155 3.37 16.97 -28.13
C ILE A 155 3.58 16.11 -29.38
N PHE A 156 4.79 16.14 -29.91
CA PHE A 156 5.28 15.20 -30.92
C PHE A 156 6.42 14.37 -30.34
N LEU A 157 6.34 13.04 -30.45
CA LEU A 157 7.37 12.11 -30.00
C LEU A 157 7.77 11.13 -31.09
N HIS A 158 9.06 10.83 -31.17
CA HIS A 158 9.63 9.80 -32.03
C HIS A 158 10.60 8.95 -31.19
N PRO A 159 10.07 8.00 -30.38
CA PRO A 159 10.90 7.01 -29.70
C PRO A 159 11.41 5.96 -30.67
N ASN A 160 12.64 5.49 -30.45
CA ASN A 160 13.20 4.33 -31.12
C ASN A 160 13.48 3.23 -30.10
N LEU A 161 12.74 2.13 -30.13
CA LEU A 161 12.89 1.04 -29.15
C LEU A 161 14.13 0.14 -29.40
N SER A 162 14.90 0.41 -30.46
CA SER A 162 16.19 -0.27 -30.72
C SER A 162 17.39 0.53 -30.21
N THR A 163 17.40 1.85 -30.40
CA THR A 163 18.47 2.75 -29.91
C THR A 163 18.16 3.37 -28.55
N PHE A 164 16.90 3.31 -28.12
CA PHE A 164 16.35 3.95 -26.93
C PHE A 164 16.39 5.49 -26.96
N GLU A 165 16.74 6.10 -28.10
CA GLU A 165 16.68 7.54 -28.27
C GLU A 165 15.23 8.01 -28.45
N VAL A 166 14.89 9.13 -27.82
CA VAL A 166 13.65 9.86 -28.03
C VAL A 166 13.98 11.22 -28.61
N ARG A 167 13.33 11.57 -29.72
CA ARG A 167 13.31 12.93 -30.25
C ARG A 167 11.90 13.46 -30.12
N GLY A 168 11.76 14.67 -29.61
CA GLY A 168 10.46 15.27 -29.37
C GLY A 168 10.40 16.75 -29.68
N ASN A 169 9.18 17.22 -29.81
CA ASN A 169 8.85 18.62 -29.90
C ASN A 169 7.61 18.88 -29.04
N VAL A 170 7.61 19.97 -28.28
CA VAL A 170 6.44 20.42 -27.54
C VAL A 170 6.16 21.88 -27.86
N VAL A 171 4.90 22.18 -28.16
CA VAL A 171 4.38 23.54 -28.29
C VAL A 171 3.52 23.82 -27.06
N ILE A 172 3.88 24.85 -26.30
CA ILE A 172 3.23 25.23 -25.05
C ILE A 172 2.53 26.57 -25.26
N HIS A 173 1.21 26.58 -25.13
CA HIS A 173 0.41 27.80 -25.10
C HIS A 173 0.16 28.21 -23.66
N PHE A 174 0.49 29.45 -23.31
CA PHE A 174 0.33 29.98 -21.96
C PHE A 174 -0.06 31.46 -21.96
N ASN A 175 -0.68 31.89 -20.87
CA ASN A 175 -1.02 33.29 -20.63
C ASN A 175 -0.11 33.86 -19.54
N THR A 176 0.42 35.07 -19.77
CA THR A 176 1.08 35.84 -18.72
C THR A 176 0.06 36.42 -17.76
N THR A 177 0.37 36.44 -16.46
CA THR A 177 -0.46 37.06 -15.40
C THR A 177 0.19 38.29 -14.77
N GLU A 178 1.43 38.57 -15.18
CA GLU A 178 2.18 39.78 -14.90
C GLU A 178 3.20 40.01 -16.03
N GLU A 179 3.90 41.15 -16.01
CA GLU A 179 5.01 41.38 -16.95
C GLU A 179 6.19 40.45 -16.61
N ILE A 180 6.71 39.72 -17.60
CA ILE A 180 7.78 38.75 -17.40
C ILE A 180 8.99 39.03 -18.30
N SER A 181 10.19 38.97 -17.74
CA SER A 181 11.47 39.00 -18.50
C SER A 181 12.07 37.60 -18.69
N PHE A 182 11.49 36.60 -18.03
CA PHE A 182 11.87 35.21 -18.14
C PHE A 182 10.67 34.30 -17.85
N LEU A 183 10.71 33.08 -18.36
CA LEU A 183 9.73 32.02 -18.08
C LEU A 183 10.41 30.85 -17.37
N ILE A 184 9.72 30.25 -16.39
CA ILE A 184 10.25 29.10 -15.64
C ILE A 184 9.29 27.92 -15.74
N PHE A 185 9.83 26.74 -16.04
CA PHE A 185 9.12 25.47 -16.09
C PHE A 185 10.07 24.32 -15.74
N HIS A 186 9.55 23.10 -15.68
CA HIS A 186 10.31 21.92 -15.31
C HIS A 186 10.83 21.13 -16.52
N ALA A 187 12.06 20.63 -16.39
CA ALA A 187 12.62 19.60 -17.25
C ALA A 187 13.78 18.90 -16.52
N LYS A 188 13.84 17.57 -16.61
CA LYS A 188 14.84 16.75 -15.94
C LYS A 188 15.43 15.74 -16.92
N ASP A 189 16.75 15.69 -16.99
CA ASP A 189 17.49 14.76 -17.85
C ASP A 189 17.09 14.83 -19.35
N ILE A 190 16.60 15.99 -19.78
CA ILE A 190 16.24 16.31 -21.18
C ILE A 190 17.21 17.35 -21.73
N SER A 191 17.67 17.15 -22.96
CA SER A 191 18.44 18.16 -23.70
C SER A 191 17.54 19.00 -24.58
N ILE A 192 17.50 20.31 -24.33
CA ILE A 192 16.74 21.28 -25.12
C ILE A 192 17.60 21.77 -26.29
N LEU A 193 17.06 21.70 -27.51
CA LEU A 193 17.72 22.10 -28.75
C LEU A 193 17.25 23.46 -29.28
N LYS A 194 16.00 23.84 -28.97
CA LYS A 194 15.35 25.14 -29.28
C LYS A 194 14.58 25.61 -28.04
N PRO A 195 14.60 26.91 -27.71
CA PRO A 195 13.77 27.89 -28.42
C PRO A 195 14.57 29.09 -28.96
N GLU A 196 14.26 29.52 -30.19
CA GLU A 196 14.84 30.73 -30.79
C GLU A 196 14.03 31.99 -30.44
N SER A 197 12.70 31.84 -30.29
CA SER A 197 11.78 32.93 -29.93
C SER A 197 10.50 32.41 -29.27
N ILE A 198 9.75 33.33 -28.65
CA ILE A 198 8.36 33.13 -28.22
C ILE A 198 7.45 33.94 -29.14
N GLU A 199 6.40 33.31 -29.65
CA GLU A 199 5.39 33.98 -30.50
C GLU A 199 4.33 34.64 -29.61
N LEU A 200 3.95 35.88 -29.94
CA LEU A 200 2.89 36.62 -29.26
C LEU A 200 1.61 36.58 -30.11
N VAL A 201 0.61 35.81 -29.70
CA VAL A 201 -0.58 35.53 -30.53
C VAL A 201 -1.45 36.79 -30.72
N ASP A 202 -1.54 37.62 -29.69
CA ASP A 202 -2.37 38.84 -29.70
C ASP A 202 -1.76 39.99 -30.52
N GLN A 203 -0.53 39.80 -31.03
CA GLN A 203 0.19 40.77 -31.84
C GLN A 203 0.72 40.06 -33.11
N PRO A 204 -0.02 40.12 -34.24
CA PRO A 204 0.35 39.41 -35.46
C PRO A 204 1.79 39.74 -35.89
N GLU A 205 2.59 38.69 -36.14
CA GLU A 205 4.03 38.75 -36.49
C GLU A 205 4.99 39.25 -35.39
N ALA A 206 4.50 39.51 -34.18
CA ALA A 206 5.36 39.83 -33.05
C ALA A 206 5.91 38.55 -32.41
N SER A 207 7.23 38.45 -32.35
CA SER A 207 7.92 37.45 -31.54
C SER A 207 8.97 38.13 -30.67
N VAL A 208 9.27 37.50 -29.54
CA VAL A 208 10.32 37.94 -28.64
C VAL A 208 11.45 36.92 -28.70
N ALA A 209 12.64 37.37 -29.09
CA ALA A 209 13.81 36.51 -29.17
C ALA A 209 14.22 36.01 -27.79
N VAL A 210 14.67 34.76 -27.74
CA VAL A 210 15.23 34.14 -26.54
C VAL A 210 16.69 34.52 -26.44
N GLU A 211 17.04 35.24 -25.36
CA GLU A 211 18.41 35.67 -25.10
C GLU A 211 19.29 34.49 -24.66
N LYS A 212 18.78 33.69 -23.71
CA LYS A 212 19.50 32.54 -23.15
C LYS A 212 18.59 31.57 -22.41
N LEU A 213 19.10 30.35 -22.21
CA LEU A 213 18.53 29.31 -21.37
C LEU A 213 19.43 29.04 -20.17
N LEU A 214 18.86 29.00 -18.97
CA LEU A 214 19.55 28.60 -17.75
C LEU A 214 18.90 27.34 -17.18
N PHE A 215 19.70 26.36 -16.78
CA PHE A 215 19.22 25.12 -16.17
C PHE A 215 19.58 25.11 -14.69
N PHE A 216 18.60 24.86 -13.83
CA PHE A 216 18.79 24.73 -12.39
C PHE A 216 18.49 23.31 -11.93
N LYS A 217 19.54 22.49 -11.95
CA LYS A 217 19.46 21.04 -11.67
C LYS A 217 18.92 20.71 -10.28
N LYS A 218 19.09 21.58 -9.29
CA LYS A 218 18.62 21.33 -7.92
C LYS A 218 17.09 21.17 -7.84
N ASN A 219 16.36 21.95 -8.64
CA ASN A 219 14.89 21.97 -8.64
C ASN A 219 14.29 21.41 -9.94
N ASP A 220 15.12 20.85 -10.83
CA ASP A 220 14.70 20.41 -12.18
C ASP A 220 13.99 21.52 -12.98
N GLN A 221 14.47 22.76 -12.85
CA GLN A 221 13.87 23.94 -13.48
C GLN A 221 14.73 24.48 -14.62
N ILE A 222 14.08 25.04 -15.64
CA ILE A 222 14.69 25.80 -16.73
C ILE A 222 14.14 27.21 -16.69
N SER A 223 15.01 28.20 -16.95
CA SER A 223 14.61 29.58 -17.20
C SER A 223 14.91 29.98 -18.65
N VAL A 224 13.89 30.49 -19.34
CA VAL A 224 14.00 31.07 -20.69
C VAL A 224 14.01 32.58 -20.54
N HIS A 225 15.12 33.23 -20.87
CA HIS A 225 15.26 34.69 -20.79
C HIS A 225 14.90 35.36 -22.12
N PHE A 226 14.26 36.53 -22.05
CA PHE A 226 13.78 37.28 -23.20
C PHE A 226 14.59 38.53 -23.44
N GLU A 227 14.87 38.86 -24.71
CA GLU A 227 15.51 40.14 -25.05
C GLU A 227 14.67 41.36 -24.66
N LYS A 228 13.34 41.20 -24.59
CA LYS A 228 12.39 42.23 -24.17
C LYS A 228 11.35 41.62 -23.23
N PRO A 229 10.91 42.34 -22.19
CA PRO A 229 9.81 41.88 -21.34
C PRO A 229 8.53 41.64 -22.14
N ILE A 230 7.78 40.60 -21.76
CA ILE A 230 6.45 40.31 -22.27
C ILE A 230 5.45 40.87 -21.26
N SER A 231 4.51 41.70 -21.72
CA SER A 231 3.49 42.32 -20.86
C SER A 231 2.52 41.29 -20.24
N ASN A 232 1.80 41.73 -19.23
CA ASN A 232 0.69 40.98 -18.62
C ASN A 232 -0.45 40.72 -19.64
N ASP A 233 -1.21 39.64 -19.42
CA ASP A 233 -2.41 39.23 -20.17
C ASP A 233 -2.14 39.02 -21.66
N VAL A 234 -0.97 38.48 -22.00
CA VAL A 234 -0.57 38.15 -23.38
C VAL A 234 -0.58 36.64 -23.59
N HIS A 235 -1.23 36.21 -24.67
CA HIS A 235 -1.20 34.83 -25.15
C HIS A 235 0.12 34.55 -25.87
N CYS A 236 0.88 33.60 -25.34
CA CYS A 236 2.21 33.26 -25.81
C CYS A 236 2.29 31.80 -26.28
N ILE A 237 3.12 31.55 -27.30
CA ILE A 237 3.44 30.21 -27.77
C ILE A 237 4.95 29.99 -27.67
N LEU A 238 5.34 28.95 -26.92
CA LEU A 238 6.72 28.49 -26.80
C LEU A 238 6.88 27.14 -27.50
N THR A 239 7.77 27.06 -28.48
CA THR A 239 8.12 25.81 -29.17
C THR A 239 9.49 25.31 -28.75
N LEU A 240 9.55 24.09 -28.21
CA LEU A 240 10.78 23.44 -27.75
C LEU A 240 11.03 22.17 -28.56
N GLU A 241 12.24 22.01 -29.08
CA GLU A 241 12.74 20.73 -29.61
C GLU A 241 13.65 20.10 -28.56
N PHE A 242 13.53 18.80 -28.35
CA PHE A 242 14.28 18.11 -27.31
C PHE A 242 14.65 16.68 -27.68
N ASN A 243 15.67 16.15 -27.01
CA ASN A 243 16.01 14.73 -27.07
C ASN A 243 16.53 14.21 -25.71
N TYR A 244 16.43 12.90 -25.54
CA TYR A 244 16.94 12.15 -24.40
C TYR A 244 16.96 10.64 -24.73
N THR A 245 17.42 9.83 -23.78
CA THR A 245 17.37 8.36 -23.86
C THR A 245 16.31 7.84 -22.90
N LEU A 246 15.48 6.88 -23.32
CA LEU A 246 14.50 6.22 -22.47
C LEU A 246 15.16 5.75 -21.17
N ALA A 247 14.52 6.06 -20.04
CA ALA A 247 15.05 5.70 -18.74
C ALA A 247 15.08 4.17 -18.56
N GLU A 248 16.10 3.69 -17.84
CA GLU A 248 16.16 2.31 -17.33
C GLU A 248 15.39 2.15 -16.01
N GLY A 249 15.09 3.25 -15.32
CA GLY A 249 14.23 3.27 -14.15
C GLY A 249 12.75 3.15 -14.51
N LEU A 250 11.87 3.22 -13.52
CA LEU A 250 10.43 3.03 -13.68
C LEU A 250 9.63 4.34 -13.61
N ASP A 251 10.29 5.48 -13.85
CA ASP A 251 9.73 6.84 -13.88
C ASP A 251 9.88 7.49 -15.26
N GLY A 252 9.06 8.50 -15.55
CA GLY A 252 9.17 9.30 -16.76
C GLY A 252 8.70 8.51 -17.97
N PHE A 253 9.36 8.67 -19.13
CA PHE A 253 9.15 7.78 -20.27
C PHE A 253 10.29 6.76 -20.32
N TYR A 254 9.97 5.52 -19.94
CA TYR A 254 10.95 4.49 -19.67
C TYR A 254 10.74 3.24 -20.52
N ARG A 255 11.77 2.41 -20.61
CA ARG A 255 11.71 1.11 -21.30
C ARG A 255 11.41 0.00 -20.30
N SER A 256 10.54 -0.93 -20.71
CA SER A 256 10.21 -2.16 -19.99
C SER A 256 10.42 -3.34 -20.93
N SER A 257 10.59 -4.56 -20.40
CA SER A 257 10.80 -5.74 -21.23
C SER A 257 10.03 -6.96 -20.73
N TYR A 258 9.65 -7.83 -21.65
CA TYR A 258 8.95 -9.07 -21.33
C TYR A 258 9.34 -10.20 -22.27
N LYS A 259 8.96 -11.44 -21.96
CA LYS A 259 9.28 -12.60 -22.80
C LYS A 259 8.10 -12.94 -23.72
N LYS A 260 8.32 -12.88 -25.03
CA LYS A 260 7.40 -13.37 -26.06
C LYS A 260 8.01 -14.63 -26.70
N ASN A 261 7.35 -15.78 -26.53
CA ASN A 261 7.87 -17.08 -26.99
C ASN A 261 9.30 -17.38 -26.49
N GLY A 262 9.62 -16.95 -25.26
CA GLY A 262 10.94 -17.11 -24.64
C GLY A 262 11.98 -16.05 -25.01
N ASN A 263 11.71 -15.18 -25.99
CA ASN A 263 12.62 -14.11 -26.42
C ASN A 263 12.26 -12.76 -25.75
N PRO A 264 13.23 -11.93 -25.36
CA PRO A 264 12.96 -10.61 -24.81
C PRO A 264 12.39 -9.68 -25.89
N VAL A 265 11.32 -8.96 -25.54
CA VAL A 265 10.69 -7.90 -26.34
C VAL A 265 10.66 -6.63 -25.51
N THR A 266 10.98 -5.50 -26.14
CA THR A 266 11.00 -4.18 -25.49
C THR A 266 9.70 -3.46 -25.75
N MET A 267 9.21 -2.76 -24.74
CA MET A 267 8.16 -1.74 -24.85
C MET A 267 8.61 -0.46 -24.14
N ALA A 268 7.88 0.63 -24.34
CA ALA A 268 8.04 1.85 -23.56
C ALA A 268 6.70 2.32 -22.99
N SER A 269 6.72 2.80 -21.75
CA SER A 269 5.54 3.28 -21.02
C SER A 269 5.90 4.51 -20.20
N THR A 270 4.88 5.24 -19.76
CA THR A 270 5.02 6.41 -18.90
C THR A 270 4.62 6.10 -17.45
N GLN A 271 5.30 6.73 -16.50
CA GLN A 271 4.87 6.85 -15.09
C GLN A 271 5.27 8.25 -14.59
N PHE A 272 4.29 9.14 -14.44
CA PHE A 272 4.56 10.56 -14.19
C PHE A 272 4.26 11.02 -12.79
N GLU A 273 3.44 10.31 -12.03
CA GLU A 273 3.19 10.69 -10.64
C GLU A 273 4.44 10.48 -9.77
N SER A 274 4.85 11.47 -8.97
CA SER A 274 4.23 12.80 -8.78
C SER A 274 4.85 13.93 -9.60
N THR A 275 6.11 13.78 -10.02
CA THR A 275 6.89 14.87 -10.63
C THR A 275 7.80 14.36 -11.75
N SER A 276 7.33 13.40 -12.54
CA SER A 276 8.12 12.71 -13.56
C SER A 276 7.69 13.01 -15.00
N ALA A 277 6.60 13.78 -15.22
CA ALA A 277 6.26 14.26 -16.57
C ALA A 277 7.39 15.11 -17.18
N ARG A 278 8.08 15.88 -16.32
CA ARG A 278 9.29 16.66 -16.67
C ARG A 278 10.47 15.83 -17.20
N GLN A 279 10.43 14.50 -17.09
CA GLN A 279 11.43 13.57 -17.65
C GLN A 279 11.05 13.08 -19.06
N ALA A 280 9.82 13.35 -19.52
CA ALA A 280 9.36 12.96 -20.85
C ALA A 280 9.22 14.16 -21.80
N PHE A 281 8.77 15.31 -21.29
CA PHE A 281 8.73 16.55 -22.04
C PHE A 281 8.80 17.76 -21.09
N PRO A 282 9.39 18.89 -21.53
CA PRO A 282 9.39 20.11 -20.72
C PRO A 282 7.98 20.62 -20.46
N CYS A 283 7.63 20.87 -19.19
CA CYS A 283 6.28 21.24 -18.80
C CYS A 283 6.19 21.96 -17.46
N PHE A 284 5.03 22.54 -17.18
CA PHE A 284 4.71 23.15 -15.90
C PHE A 284 4.20 22.03 -14.98
N ASP A 285 5.15 21.26 -14.45
CA ASP A 285 4.87 19.98 -13.78
C ASP A 285 4.40 20.16 -12.32
N GLU A 286 3.25 20.84 -12.15
CA GLU A 286 2.50 20.98 -10.89
C GLU A 286 1.01 20.67 -11.10
N PRO A 287 0.33 19.99 -10.16
CA PRO A 287 -1.04 19.51 -10.36
C PRO A 287 -2.08 20.61 -10.59
N ALA A 288 -1.84 21.82 -10.05
CA ALA A 288 -2.71 22.99 -10.25
C ALA A 288 -2.69 23.56 -11.68
N MET A 289 -1.64 23.30 -12.45
CA MET A 289 -1.43 23.90 -13.77
C MET A 289 -2.05 23.04 -14.87
N LYS A 290 -3.36 22.78 -14.76
CA LYS A 290 -4.10 21.95 -15.73
C LYS A 290 -4.09 22.56 -17.13
N ALA A 291 -3.91 21.71 -18.13
CA ALA A 291 -3.93 22.08 -19.55
C ALA A 291 -4.56 20.98 -20.40
N LYS A 292 -4.84 21.29 -21.67
CA LYS A 292 -5.22 20.29 -22.68
C LYS A 292 -3.98 19.75 -23.37
N PHE A 293 -3.97 18.47 -23.70
CA PHE A 293 -2.84 17.79 -24.34
C PHE A 293 -3.27 17.15 -25.65
N SER A 294 -2.44 17.27 -26.68
CA SER A 294 -2.55 16.48 -27.91
C SER A 294 -1.24 15.76 -28.18
N LEU A 295 -1.32 14.53 -28.69
CA LEU A 295 -0.16 13.69 -28.95
C LEU A 295 -0.11 13.25 -30.42
N LYS A 296 1.08 13.36 -30.98
CA LYS A 296 1.51 12.72 -32.22
C LYS A 296 2.71 11.84 -31.92
N ILE A 297 2.67 10.56 -32.26
CA ILE A 297 3.74 9.63 -31.90
C ILE A 297 4.10 8.73 -33.10
N VAL A 298 5.41 8.67 -33.38
CA VAL A 298 5.97 7.84 -34.45
C VAL A 298 6.37 6.48 -33.87
N HIS A 299 6.08 5.41 -34.59
CA HIS A 299 6.42 4.05 -34.18
C HIS A 299 6.70 3.14 -35.39
N ASP A 300 7.31 1.99 -35.12
CA ASP A 300 7.46 0.93 -36.12
C ASP A 300 6.12 0.23 -36.39
N LYS A 301 5.98 -0.34 -37.59
CA LYS A 301 4.77 -1.05 -38.06
C LYS A 301 4.29 -2.21 -37.17
N ASP A 302 5.19 -2.80 -36.39
CA ASP A 302 4.91 -3.97 -35.56
C ASP A 302 4.53 -3.57 -34.12
N HIS A 303 4.53 -2.26 -33.83
CA HIS A 303 4.09 -1.68 -32.56
C HIS A 303 2.74 -0.97 -32.74
N ILE A 304 1.98 -0.92 -31.65
CA ILE A 304 0.86 -0.01 -31.44
C ILE A 304 1.30 1.11 -30.50
N THR A 305 0.58 2.24 -30.57
CA THR A 305 0.66 3.26 -29.52
C THR A 305 -0.68 3.45 -28.81
N LEU A 306 -0.61 3.90 -27.56
CA LEU A 306 -1.77 4.24 -26.72
C LEU A 306 -1.57 5.62 -26.11
N PHE A 307 -2.66 6.33 -25.85
CA PHE A 307 -2.69 7.64 -25.20
C PHE A 307 -3.96 7.76 -24.33
N ASN A 308 -4.05 8.80 -23.50
CA ASN A 308 -5.25 9.15 -22.72
C ASN A 308 -6.53 9.19 -23.56
N MET A 309 -6.45 9.72 -24.79
CA MET A 309 -7.58 9.89 -25.71
C MET A 309 -7.56 8.86 -26.85
N PRO A 310 -8.68 8.62 -27.53
CA PRO A 310 -8.72 7.76 -28.72
C PRO A 310 -7.92 8.35 -29.88
N ALA A 311 -7.37 7.47 -30.72
CA ALA A 311 -6.69 7.87 -31.94
C ALA A 311 -7.66 8.58 -32.89
N GLN A 312 -7.25 9.72 -33.43
CA GLN A 312 -7.92 10.42 -34.52
C GLN A 312 -7.49 9.85 -35.88
N THR A 313 -6.21 9.53 -36.02
CA THR A 313 -5.64 8.83 -37.16
C THR A 313 -4.67 7.80 -36.63
N LYS A 314 -4.86 6.54 -37.03
CA LYS A 314 -4.02 5.42 -36.65
C LYS A 314 -3.25 4.92 -37.87
N ASP A 315 -1.99 4.54 -37.68
CA ASP A 315 -1.11 4.00 -38.71
C ASP A 315 -0.93 4.94 -39.92
N GLY A 316 -0.87 6.25 -39.69
CA GLY A 316 -0.65 7.24 -40.75
C GLY A 316 0.77 7.19 -41.33
N PRO A 317 1.00 7.60 -42.58
CA PRO A 317 2.35 7.59 -43.16
C PRO A 317 3.25 8.67 -42.52
N TYR A 318 4.47 8.30 -42.13
CA TYR A 318 5.48 9.26 -41.66
C TYR A 318 6.59 9.50 -42.69
N LYS A 319 6.63 10.71 -43.28
CA LYS A 319 7.72 11.22 -44.15
C LYS A 319 8.20 10.24 -45.24
N GLU A 320 7.28 9.53 -45.90
CA GLU A 320 7.58 8.51 -46.92
C GLU A 320 8.54 7.39 -46.43
N THR A 321 8.56 7.12 -45.14
CA THR A 321 9.33 6.04 -44.52
C THR A 321 8.46 4.80 -44.25
N ALA A 322 9.06 3.71 -43.76
CA ALA A 322 8.32 2.55 -43.28
C ALA A 322 7.72 2.73 -41.87
N LEU A 323 7.99 3.87 -41.22
CA LEU A 323 7.44 4.22 -39.92
C LEU A 323 6.02 4.76 -40.06
N LEU A 324 5.26 4.59 -38.98
CA LEU A 324 3.88 5.04 -38.88
C LEU A 324 3.76 6.19 -37.88
N LEU A 325 2.71 6.99 -38.05
CA LEU A 325 2.37 8.14 -37.21
C LEU A 325 0.93 8.00 -36.72
N ASP A 326 0.79 7.86 -35.40
CA ASP A 326 -0.49 7.96 -34.71
C ASP A 326 -0.72 9.42 -34.27
N THR A 327 -1.93 9.93 -34.52
CA THR A 327 -2.38 11.25 -34.06
C THR A 327 -3.62 11.09 -33.20
N TYR A 328 -3.61 11.66 -32.01
CA TYR A 328 -4.67 11.51 -31.02
C TYR A 328 -5.56 12.75 -30.87
N GLN A 329 -6.79 12.52 -30.40
CA GLN A 329 -7.68 13.61 -30.02
C GLN A 329 -7.13 14.39 -28.81
N THR A 330 -7.46 15.67 -28.72
CA THR A 330 -7.08 16.52 -27.60
C THR A 330 -7.80 16.13 -26.32
N THR A 331 -7.10 16.10 -25.19
CA THR A 331 -7.68 15.82 -23.87
C THR A 331 -8.60 16.96 -23.39
N VAL A 332 -9.42 16.66 -22.38
CA VAL A 332 -9.95 17.68 -21.46
C VAL A 332 -8.82 18.33 -20.66
N PRO A 333 -9.04 19.48 -19.97
CA PRO A 333 -8.05 20.03 -19.06
C PRO A 333 -7.72 19.04 -17.95
N MET A 334 -6.44 18.69 -17.82
CA MET A 334 -5.94 17.74 -16.82
C MET A 334 -4.52 18.10 -16.38
N SER A 335 -4.06 17.50 -15.29
CA SER A 335 -2.73 17.73 -14.72
C SER A 335 -1.66 16.93 -15.48
N THR A 336 -0.41 17.41 -15.49
CA THR A 336 0.72 16.77 -16.19
C THR A 336 0.98 15.33 -15.76
N TYR A 337 0.82 15.04 -14.46
CA TYR A 337 1.06 13.70 -13.90
C TYR A 337 0.12 12.61 -14.43
N LEU A 338 -0.99 12.99 -15.06
CA LEU A 338 -1.99 12.08 -15.64
C LEU A 338 -1.79 11.82 -17.13
N VAL A 339 -0.85 12.52 -17.78
CA VAL A 339 -0.53 12.28 -19.19
C VAL A 339 0.09 10.90 -19.29
N ALA A 340 -0.42 10.04 -20.17
CA ALA A 340 0.13 8.72 -20.38
C ALA A 340 0.15 8.32 -21.85
N PHE A 341 1.24 7.67 -22.23
CA PHE A 341 1.37 7.04 -23.54
C PHE A 341 2.27 5.81 -23.49
N VAL A 342 1.98 4.85 -24.37
CA VAL A 342 2.66 3.55 -24.42
C VAL A 342 3.03 3.21 -25.86
N VAL A 343 4.19 2.59 -26.08
CA VAL A 343 4.60 1.97 -27.35
C VAL A 343 4.93 0.50 -27.08
N CYS A 344 4.14 -0.42 -27.64
CA CYS A 344 4.27 -1.86 -27.37
C CYS A 344 3.69 -2.69 -28.53
N ASP A 345 3.71 -4.02 -28.43
CA ASP A 345 3.10 -4.95 -29.40
C ASP A 345 1.98 -5.80 -28.76
N PHE A 346 1.30 -5.23 -27.76
CA PHE A 346 0.22 -5.90 -27.03
C PHE A 346 -1.03 -6.06 -27.89
N ILE A 347 -1.91 -6.95 -27.42
CA ILE A 347 -3.27 -7.11 -27.96
C ILE A 347 -4.29 -6.75 -26.89
N SER A 348 -5.53 -6.55 -27.30
CA SER A 348 -6.62 -6.17 -26.39
C SER A 348 -7.84 -7.06 -26.51
N ILE A 349 -8.61 -7.08 -25.43
CA ILE A 349 -10.03 -7.39 -25.44
C ILE A 349 -10.79 -6.10 -25.13
N ASP A 350 -11.94 -5.90 -25.76
CA ASP A 350 -12.74 -4.68 -25.65
C ASP A 350 -14.21 -4.96 -25.36
N ASP A 351 -14.89 -3.95 -24.82
CA ASP A 351 -16.33 -3.96 -24.58
C ASP A 351 -16.87 -2.51 -24.54
N VAL A 352 -18.18 -2.37 -24.32
CA VAL A 352 -18.86 -1.09 -24.12
C VAL A 352 -19.73 -1.16 -22.88
N THR A 353 -19.51 -0.23 -21.95
CA THR A 353 -20.33 -0.09 -20.74
C THR A 353 -21.80 0.18 -21.09
N SER A 354 -22.72 -0.07 -20.15
CA SER A 354 -24.15 0.20 -20.34
C SER A 354 -24.48 1.68 -20.60
N THR A 355 -23.58 2.59 -20.26
CA THR A 355 -23.68 4.04 -20.50
C THR A 355 -22.93 4.51 -21.76
N GLY A 356 -22.33 3.58 -22.53
CA GLY A 356 -21.77 3.84 -23.85
C GLY A 356 -20.27 4.17 -23.89
N THR A 357 -19.59 4.17 -22.74
CA THR A 357 -18.12 4.31 -22.66
C THR A 357 -17.45 3.06 -23.23
N LYS A 358 -16.54 3.22 -24.20
CA LYS A 358 -15.72 2.12 -24.73
C LYS A 358 -14.64 1.75 -23.74
N VAL A 359 -14.42 0.45 -23.53
CA VAL A 359 -13.42 -0.04 -22.57
C VAL A 359 -12.54 -1.08 -23.23
N ALA A 360 -11.25 -1.09 -22.91
CA ALA A 360 -10.33 -2.10 -23.41
C ALA A 360 -9.29 -2.47 -22.37
N MET A 361 -8.87 -3.73 -22.37
CA MET A 361 -7.77 -4.23 -21.55
C MET A 361 -6.65 -4.73 -22.47
N TYR A 362 -5.46 -4.15 -22.35
CA TYR A 362 -4.26 -4.48 -23.12
C TYR A 362 -3.30 -5.33 -22.28
N ALA A 363 -2.77 -6.39 -22.89
CA ALA A 363 -1.78 -7.25 -22.25
C ALA A 363 -0.91 -7.95 -23.30
N PRO A 364 0.24 -8.54 -22.90
CA PRO A 364 0.97 -9.48 -23.73
C PRO A 364 0.06 -10.58 -24.28
N VAL A 365 0.37 -11.07 -25.49
CA VAL A 365 -0.44 -12.07 -26.21
C VAL A 365 -0.68 -13.36 -25.42
N ASP A 366 0.29 -13.78 -24.63
CA ASP A 366 0.25 -14.97 -23.78
C ASP A 366 -0.46 -14.75 -22.43
N GLN A 367 -0.88 -13.52 -22.16
CA GLN A 367 -1.53 -13.08 -20.92
C GLN A 367 -2.95 -12.54 -21.13
N ILE A 368 -3.34 -12.17 -22.36
CA ILE A 368 -4.64 -11.53 -22.62
C ILE A 368 -5.85 -12.37 -22.19
N ASN A 369 -5.72 -13.70 -22.18
CA ASN A 369 -6.77 -14.61 -21.72
C ASN A 369 -7.06 -14.51 -20.21
N GLN A 370 -6.24 -13.77 -19.46
CA GLN A 370 -6.41 -13.49 -18.03
C GLN A 370 -7.08 -12.11 -17.78
N ALA A 371 -7.43 -11.36 -18.82
CA ALA A 371 -7.93 -9.99 -18.72
C ALA A 371 -9.46 -9.87 -18.54
N GLN A 372 -10.22 -10.96 -18.69
CA GLN A 372 -11.69 -10.90 -18.75
C GLN A 372 -12.33 -10.31 -17.49
N LEU A 373 -11.81 -10.66 -16.30
CA LEU A 373 -12.31 -10.12 -15.04
C LEU A 373 -12.21 -8.58 -15.00
N ALA A 374 -11.14 -8.01 -15.54
CA ALA A 374 -10.95 -6.57 -15.53
C ALA A 374 -12.04 -5.84 -16.34
N LEU A 375 -12.39 -6.34 -17.53
CA LEU A 375 -13.49 -5.80 -18.31
C LEU A 375 -14.84 -5.91 -17.58
N GLU A 376 -15.11 -7.05 -16.91
CA GLU A 376 -16.33 -7.23 -16.13
C GLU A 376 -16.45 -6.19 -15.00
N VAL A 377 -15.35 -5.94 -14.28
CA VAL A 377 -15.31 -4.97 -13.19
C VAL A 377 -15.56 -3.57 -13.71
N VAL A 378 -14.85 -3.14 -14.77
CA VAL A 378 -15.04 -1.80 -15.35
C VAL A 378 -16.46 -1.59 -15.86
N ASN A 379 -17.03 -2.58 -16.57
CA ASN A 379 -18.37 -2.50 -17.13
C ASN A 379 -19.47 -2.32 -16.09
N LYS A 380 -19.29 -2.85 -14.89
CA LYS A 380 -20.22 -2.64 -13.77
C LYS A 380 -19.90 -1.38 -12.97
N THR A 381 -18.63 -1.06 -12.80
CA THR A 381 -18.19 -0.01 -11.88
C THR A 381 -18.34 1.39 -12.49
N ILE A 382 -18.03 1.61 -13.77
CA ILE A 382 -18.20 2.94 -14.40
C ILE A 382 -19.67 3.41 -14.30
N PRO A 383 -20.68 2.66 -14.77
CA PRO A 383 -22.08 3.09 -14.65
C PRO A 383 -22.54 3.30 -13.20
N PHE A 384 -22.02 2.48 -12.28
CA PHE A 384 -22.30 2.61 -10.85
C PHE A 384 -21.73 3.92 -10.29
N TYR A 385 -20.46 4.25 -10.58
CA TYR A 385 -19.83 5.50 -10.16
C TYR A 385 -20.46 6.73 -10.82
N GLU A 386 -20.88 6.66 -12.07
CA GLU A 386 -21.65 7.72 -12.71
C GLU A 386 -22.94 8.04 -11.94
N THR A 387 -23.62 6.99 -11.46
CA THR A 387 -24.84 7.12 -10.65
C THR A 387 -24.52 7.62 -9.24
N LEU A 388 -23.49 7.07 -8.59
CA LEU A 388 -23.07 7.40 -7.24
C LEU A 388 -22.63 8.86 -7.12
N PHE A 389 -21.85 9.34 -8.10
CA PHE A 389 -21.31 10.70 -8.12
C PHE A 389 -22.19 11.71 -8.86
N ASP A 390 -23.26 11.26 -9.50
CA ASP A 390 -24.17 12.06 -10.32
C ASP A 390 -23.41 12.94 -11.34
N ILE A 391 -22.40 12.32 -11.98
CA ILE A 391 -21.54 12.90 -13.01
C ILE A 391 -21.12 11.78 -13.96
N SER A 392 -21.46 11.92 -15.24
CA SER A 392 -21.00 11.00 -16.28
C SER A 392 -19.49 10.96 -16.43
N TYR A 393 -18.96 9.80 -16.82
CA TYR A 393 -17.55 9.63 -17.16
C TYR A 393 -17.20 10.56 -18.33
N PRO A 394 -16.17 11.43 -18.20
CA PRO A 394 -16.01 12.56 -19.12
C PRO A 394 -15.25 12.24 -20.41
N LEU A 395 -14.64 11.05 -20.54
CA LEU A 395 -13.85 10.67 -21.71
C LEU A 395 -14.60 9.65 -22.60
N PRO A 396 -14.31 9.59 -23.91
CA PRO A 396 -14.99 8.66 -24.82
C PRO A 396 -14.59 7.19 -24.64
N LYS A 397 -13.51 6.91 -23.91
CA LYS A 397 -12.99 5.56 -23.67
C LYS A 397 -12.21 5.47 -22.35
N GLN A 398 -12.12 4.27 -21.81
CA GLN A 398 -11.23 3.90 -20.70
C GLN A 398 -10.43 2.66 -21.08
N ASP A 399 -9.14 2.85 -21.37
CA ASP A 399 -8.21 1.75 -21.58
C ASP A 399 -7.54 1.38 -20.24
N MET A 400 -7.17 0.12 -20.13
CA MET A 400 -6.36 -0.44 -19.05
C MET A 400 -5.22 -1.26 -19.66
N ILE A 401 -4.04 -1.26 -19.05
CA ILE A 401 -2.90 -2.01 -19.57
C ILE A 401 -2.07 -2.66 -18.46
N ALA A 402 -1.73 -3.94 -18.63
CA ALA A 402 -0.88 -4.70 -17.72
C ALA A 402 0.61 -4.55 -18.11
N ILE A 403 1.33 -3.67 -17.42
CA ILE A 403 2.76 -3.41 -17.64
C ILE A 403 3.62 -4.46 -16.88
N PRO A 404 4.57 -5.16 -17.53
CA PRO A 404 5.39 -6.20 -16.91
C PRO A 404 6.39 -5.73 -15.83
N ASP A 405 7.01 -4.56 -16.00
CA ASP A 405 7.85 -3.89 -15.00
C ASP A 405 7.21 -2.56 -14.62
N PHE A 406 6.50 -2.54 -13.50
CA PHE A 406 5.76 -1.39 -13.01
C PHE A 406 5.95 -1.30 -11.49
N ASP A 407 6.57 -0.21 -11.02
CA ASP A 407 6.99 -0.06 -9.62
C ASP A 407 5.81 0.06 -8.67
N SER A 408 4.75 0.74 -9.13
CA SER A 408 3.52 0.96 -8.37
C SER A 408 2.54 -0.22 -8.53
N GLY A 409 1.45 -0.22 -7.76
CA GLY A 409 0.38 -1.21 -7.94
C GLY A 409 -0.39 -0.96 -9.25
N ALA A 410 -0.80 0.29 -9.44
CA ALA A 410 -1.45 0.84 -10.62
C ALA A 410 -1.26 2.37 -10.66
N GLN A 411 -1.73 3.02 -11.73
CA GLN A 411 -1.77 4.49 -11.88
C GLN A 411 -2.98 4.90 -12.72
N GLU A 412 -3.72 5.90 -12.24
CA GLU A 412 -5.05 6.28 -12.70
C GLU A 412 -5.09 7.10 -14.00
N ASN A 413 -4.01 7.10 -14.79
CA ASN A 413 -3.82 8.03 -15.91
C ASN A 413 -5.10 8.13 -16.76
N TRP A 414 -5.58 9.36 -16.99
CA TRP A 414 -6.98 9.56 -17.37
C TRP A 414 -7.30 8.93 -18.73
N GLY A 415 -8.14 7.88 -18.73
CA GLY A 415 -8.48 7.12 -19.92
C GLY A 415 -7.47 6.05 -20.34
N LEU A 416 -6.32 5.90 -19.67
CA LEU A 416 -5.32 4.85 -19.92
C LEU A 416 -4.66 4.39 -18.60
N ILE A 417 -5.40 3.64 -17.78
CA ILE A 417 -4.90 3.19 -16.47
C ILE A 417 -3.82 2.13 -16.68
N THR A 418 -2.67 2.28 -16.03
CA THR A 418 -1.57 1.31 -16.08
C THR A 418 -1.56 0.48 -14.82
N TYR A 419 -1.35 -0.83 -14.94
CA TYR A 419 -1.33 -1.76 -13.82
C TYR A 419 -0.07 -2.59 -13.85
N ARG A 420 0.40 -2.97 -12.67
CA ARG A 420 1.21 -4.19 -12.54
C ARG A 420 0.35 -5.40 -12.93
N GLY A 421 0.91 -6.35 -13.68
CA GLY A 421 0.14 -7.50 -14.18
C GLY A 421 -0.61 -8.30 -13.09
N ALA A 422 -0.01 -8.49 -11.91
CA ALA A 422 -0.64 -9.23 -10.80
C ALA A 422 -1.81 -8.47 -10.13
N SER A 423 -1.95 -7.17 -10.39
CA SER A 423 -3.00 -6.29 -9.87
C SER A 423 -4.24 -6.22 -10.76
N VAL A 424 -4.19 -6.78 -11.98
CA VAL A 424 -5.29 -6.67 -12.96
C VAL A 424 -5.61 -7.99 -13.69
N LEU A 425 -4.65 -8.89 -13.83
CA LEU A 425 -4.83 -10.15 -14.54
C LEU A 425 -5.26 -11.28 -13.59
N TYR A 426 -6.32 -11.98 -13.99
CA TYR A 426 -6.92 -13.07 -13.24
C TYR A 426 -6.85 -14.39 -14.02
N LYS A 427 -6.23 -15.39 -13.40
CA LYS A 427 -6.16 -16.76 -13.94
C LYS A 427 -7.05 -17.69 -13.11
N PRO A 428 -8.14 -18.23 -13.68
CA PRO A 428 -9.00 -19.19 -13.00
C PRO A 428 -8.22 -20.39 -12.46
N ASN A 429 -8.64 -20.91 -11.29
CA ASN A 429 -8.02 -22.06 -10.60
C ASN A 429 -6.55 -21.86 -10.17
N VAL A 430 -5.99 -20.67 -10.34
CA VAL A 430 -4.63 -20.31 -9.89
C VAL A 430 -4.70 -19.10 -8.98
N THR A 431 -5.47 -18.09 -9.37
CA THR A 431 -5.67 -16.87 -8.58
C THR A 431 -6.62 -17.19 -7.43
N SER A 432 -6.15 -16.99 -6.19
CA SER A 432 -6.96 -17.21 -4.99
C SER A 432 -8.06 -16.16 -4.84
N THR A 433 -9.10 -16.48 -4.09
CA THR A 433 -10.22 -15.57 -3.83
C THR A 433 -9.79 -14.26 -3.14
N PRO A 434 -8.85 -14.23 -2.17
CA PRO A 434 -8.26 -12.98 -1.70
C PRO A 434 -7.58 -12.16 -2.81
N GLN A 435 -6.81 -12.81 -3.69
CA GLN A 435 -6.12 -12.11 -4.78
C GLN A 435 -7.11 -11.57 -5.81
N GLU A 436 -8.17 -12.33 -6.11
CA GLU A 436 -9.28 -11.86 -6.93
C GLU A 436 -9.92 -10.59 -6.33
N ALA A 437 -10.16 -10.57 -5.01
CA ALA A 437 -10.69 -9.40 -4.33
C ALA A 437 -9.74 -8.21 -4.36
N LEU A 438 -8.43 -8.43 -4.25
CA LEU A 438 -7.42 -7.37 -4.40
C LEU A 438 -7.41 -6.80 -5.82
N ILE A 439 -7.48 -7.64 -6.86
CA ILE A 439 -7.59 -7.20 -8.26
C ILE A 439 -8.81 -6.31 -8.45
N VAL A 440 -9.98 -6.74 -7.95
CA VAL A 440 -11.21 -5.96 -8.04
C VAL A 440 -11.07 -4.64 -7.29
N ILE A 441 -10.52 -4.64 -6.06
CA ILE A 441 -10.27 -3.43 -5.28
C ILE A 441 -9.39 -2.46 -6.07
N THR A 442 -8.24 -2.90 -6.58
CA THR A 442 -7.33 -2.04 -7.35
C THR A 442 -8.04 -1.45 -8.56
N ILE A 443 -8.76 -2.24 -9.36
CA ILE A 443 -9.50 -1.68 -10.51
C ILE A 443 -10.53 -0.65 -10.04
N THR A 444 -11.29 -0.93 -8.98
CA THR A 444 -12.30 0.02 -8.47
C THR A 444 -11.69 1.28 -7.85
N HIS A 445 -10.46 1.21 -7.34
CA HIS A 445 -9.67 2.34 -6.86
C HIS A 445 -9.28 3.26 -8.02
N GLU A 446 -8.64 2.70 -9.04
CA GLU A 446 -8.23 3.46 -10.24
C GLU A 446 -9.41 4.08 -10.98
N LEU A 447 -10.57 3.39 -10.99
CA LEU A 447 -11.80 3.95 -11.55
C LEU A 447 -12.38 5.08 -10.69
N ALA A 448 -12.22 5.06 -9.37
CA ALA A 448 -12.67 6.14 -8.50
C ALA A 448 -11.88 7.42 -8.76
N HIS A 449 -10.58 7.29 -9.05
CA HIS A 449 -9.73 8.41 -9.39
C HIS A 449 -10.16 9.19 -10.64
N GLN A 450 -10.93 8.56 -11.53
CA GLN A 450 -11.48 9.25 -12.70
C GLN A 450 -12.41 10.43 -12.30
N TRP A 451 -12.90 10.44 -11.05
CA TRP A 451 -13.56 11.59 -10.42
C TRP A 451 -12.68 12.26 -9.34
N PHE A 452 -12.03 11.49 -8.45
CA PHE A 452 -11.18 12.01 -7.37
C PHE A 452 -9.69 11.95 -7.71
N GLY A 453 -9.15 13.03 -8.24
CA GLY A 453 -7.77 13.10 -8.72
C GLY A 453 -7.73 13.58 -10.15
N ASN A 454 -8.52 12.98 -11.04
CA ASN A 454 -8.55 13.38 -12.45
C ASN A 454 -9.48 14.58 -12.68
N LEU A 455 -10.77 14.37 -12.41
CA LEU A 455 -11.80 15.39 -12.63
C LEU A 455 -11.63 16.57 -11.68
N VAL A 456 -11.45 16.29 -10.40
CA VAL A 456 -11.11 17.27 -9.35
C VAL A 456 -9.80 16.83 -8.73
N THR A 457 -8.77 17.65 -8.87
CA THR A 457 -7.40 17.34 -8.40
C THR A 457 -7.08 18.19 -7.18
N MET A 458 -6.30 17.69 -6.22
CA MET A 458 -5.73 18.56 -5.19
C MET A 458 -4.94 19.73 -5.81
N GLN A 459 -4.94 20.90 -5.15
CA GLN A 459 -4.16 22.05 -5.61
C GLN A 459 -2.66 21.83 -5.47
N TRP A 460 -2.26 21.12 -4.41
CA TRP A 460 -0.88 20.74 -4.16
C TRP A 460 -0.84 19.41 -3.40
N TRP A 461 0.29 18.71 -3.48
CA TRP A 461 0.52 17.41 -2.86
C TRP A 461 0.29 17.38 -1.34
N SER A 462 0.30 18.53 -0.66
CA SER A 462 -0.09 18.62 0.75
C SER A 462 -1.50 18.10 1.05
N ASP A 463 -2.37 18.11 0.04
CA ASP A 463 -3.74 17.58 0.11
C ASP A 463 -3.92 16.32 -0.76
N LEU A 464 -2.84 15.53 -0.99
CA LEU A 464 -2.87 14.27 -1.74
C LEU A 464 -3.99 13.32 -1.29
N TRP A 465 -4.29 13.30 0.01
CA TRP A 465 -5.36 12.48 0.59
C TRP A 465 -6.75 12.76 0.00
N LEU A 466 -6.99 13.93 -0.62
CA LEU A 466 -8.24 14.21 -1.35
C LEU A 466 -8.42 13.30 -2.57
N ASN A 467 -7.32 12.80 -3.13
CA ASN A 467 -7.34 11.79 -4.17
C ASN A 467 -7.34 10.40 -3.50
N GLU A 468 -6.23 10.05 -2.83
CA GLU A 468 -5.96 8.69 -2.35
C GLU A 468 -6.91 8.20 -1.26
N GLY A 469 -7.25 9.08 -0.32
CA GLY A 469 -8.17 8.76 0.77
C GLY A 469 -9.60 8.53 0.25
N PHE A 470 -10.01 9.26 -0.78
CA PHE A 470 -11.31 9.06 -1.43
C PHE A 470 -11.35 7.80 -2.28
N ALA A 471 -10.34 7.56 -3.12
CA ALA A 471 -10.25 6.34 -3.90
C ALA A 471 -10.23 5.11 -2.98
N SER A 472 -9.42 5.14 -1.92
CA SER A 472 -9.34 4.09 -0.89
C SER A 472 -10.64 3.87 -0.11
N PHE A 473 -11.52 4.88 -0.04
CA PHE A 473 -12.84 4.74 0.58
C PHE A 473 -13.86 4.13 -0.38
N VAL A 474 -13.91 4.64 -1.61
CA VAL A 474 -14.91 4.25 -2.61
C VAL A 474 -14.58 2.89 -3.22
N GLU A 475 -13.31 2.47 -3.28
CA GLU A 475 -12.92 1.14 -3.81
C GLU A 475 -13.73 0.00 -3.17
N TYR A 476 -13.97 0.07 -1.85
CA TYR A 476 -14.75 -0.95 -1.14
C TYR A 476 -16.22 -0.88 -1.51
N ILE A 477 -16.77 0.31 -1.77
CA ILE A 477 -18.15 0.50 -2.23
C ILE A 477 -18.30 -0.05 -3.66
N GLY A 478 -17.35 0.22 -4.55
CA GLY A 478 -17.32 -0.33 -5.91
C GLY A 478 -17.17 -1.85 -5.93
N ALA A 479 -16.25 -2.39 -5.13
CA ALA A 479 -16.04 -3.83 -5.01
C ALA A 479 -17.26 -4.55 -4.42
N ASP A 480 -17.91 -3.97 -3.40
CA ASP A 480 -19.15 -4.49 -2.82
C ASP A 480 -20.30 -4.48 -3.85
N HIS A 481 -20.41 -3.42 -4.66
CA HIS A 481 -21.39 -3.38 -5.76
C HIS A 481 -21.12 -4.46 -6.83
N PHE A 482 -19.85 -4.73 -7.14
CA PHE A 482 -19.46 -5.74 -8.12
C PHE A 482 -19.78 -7.18 -7.66
N ARG A 483 -19.55 -7.47 -6.37
CA ARG A 483 -19.75 -8.77 -5.71
C ARG A 483 -20.26 -8.59 -4.26
N PRO A 484 -21.57 -8.38 -4.05
CA PRO A 484 -22.13 -8.12 -2.71
C PRO A 484 -21.91 -9.25 -1.70
N GLU A 485 -21.80 -10.50 -2.19
CA GLU A 485 -21.52 -11.68 -1.36
C GLU A 485 -20.12 -11.67 -0.73
N TRP A 486 -19.25 -10.73 -1.13
CA TRP A 486 -17.93 -10.57 -0.53
C TRP A 486 -17.92 -9.79 0.77
N HIS A 487 -19.00 -9.06 1.06
CA HIS A 487 -19.14 -8.19 2.23
C HIS A 487 -17.92 -7.29 2.41
N MET A 488 -17.56 -6.53 1.36
CA MET A 488 -16.31 -5.79 1.32
C MET A 488 -16.27 -4.67 2.36
N MET A 489 -17.42 -4.08 2.68
CA MET A 489 -17.53 -3.08 3.73
C MET A 489 -17.26 -3.63 5.14
N ASP A 490 -17.50 -4.93 5.39
CA ASP A 490 -17.13 -5.56 6.66
C ASP A 490 -15.61 -5.76 6.76
N LYS A 491 -14.95 -5.95 5.61
CA LYS A 491 -13.49 -6.10 5.50
C LYS A 491 -12.75 -4.78 5.59
N PHE A 492 -13.40 -3.65 5.29
CA PHE A 492 -12.83 -2.31 5.44
C PHE A 492 -12.19 -2.11 6.83
N ILE A 493 -12.82 -2.64 7.87
CA ILE A 493 -12.35 -2.54 9.26
C ILE A 493 -10.97 -3.20 9.42
N ILE A 494 -10.81 -4.41 8.87
CA ILE A 494 -9.58 -5.19 9.05
C ILE A 494 -8.48 -4.80 8.07
N LEU A 495 -8.84 -4.41 6.85
CA LEU A 495 -7.87 -4.10 5.78
C LEU A 495 -7.44 -2.63 5.78
N THR A 496 -8.32 -1.71 6.17
CA THR A 496 -8.09 -0.25 6.08
C THR A 496 -8.02 0.40 7.45
N THR A 497 -9.07 0.30 8.27
CA THR A 497 -9.13 0.99 9.58
C THR A 497 -8.03 0.55 10.53
N ARG A 498 -7.81 -0.76 10.66
CA ARG A 498 -6.74 -1.30 11.50
C ARG A 498 -5.35 -0.88 11.00
N ARG A 499 -5.13 -0.85 9.69
CA ARG A 499 -3.87 -0.40 9.07
C ARG A 499 -3.59 1.06 9.40
N ALA A 500 -4.58 1.93 9.21
CA ALA A 500 -4.51 3.34 9.59
C ALA A 500 -4.14 3.52 11.07
N MET A 501 -4.88 2.86 11.97
CA MET A 501 -4.63 2.95 13.42
C MET A 501 -3.25 2.39 13.82
N SER A 502 -2.75 1.36 13.12
CA SER A 502 -1.44 0.78 13.43
C SER A 502 -0.29 1.73 13.13
N LYS A 503 -0.43 2.60 12.12
CA LYS A 503 0.59 3.58 11.74
C LYS A 503 0.46 4.88 12.54
N ASP A 504 -0.78 5.28 12.80
CA ASP A 504 -1.08 6.56 13.45
C ASP A 504 -1.00 6.49 14.99
N GLN A 505 -0.85 5.28 15.58
CA GLN A 505 -0.57 5.09 17.01
C GLN A 505 0.92 5.29 17.39
N GLU A 506 1.80 5.47 16.40
CA GLU A 506 3.23 5.74 16.63
C GLU A 506 3.49 7.24 16.82
N ALA A 507 4.58 7.58 17.54
CA ALA A 507 4.91 8.97 17.85
C ALA A 507 5.42 9.76 16.62
N ASN A 508 6.05 9.07 15.67
CA ASN A 508 6.63 9.58 14.43
C ASN A 508 5.66 9.58 13.23
N SER A 509 4.34 9.48 13.48
CA SER A 509 3.33 9.67 12.44
C SER A 509 3.25 11.14 11.98
N HIS A 510 2.33 11.48 11.07
CA HIS A 510 2.09 12.84 10.59
C HIS A 510 0.60 13.15 10.40
N PRO A 511 0.20 14.43 10.37
CA PRO A 511 -1.15 14.83 9.98
C PRO A 511 -1.48 14.40 8.55
N ILE A 512 -2.76 14.20 8.23
CA ILE A 512 -3.20 13.82 6.88
C ILE A 512 -2.91 14.95 5.88
N SER A 513 -3.26 16.19 6.23
CA SER A 513 -2.86 17.36 5.45
C SER A 513 -1.52 17.85 5.99
N VAL A 514 -0.46 17.66 5.20
CA VAL A 514 0.93 17.86 5.62
C VAL A 514 1.63 18.84 4.68
N THR A 515 2.50 19.69 5.22
CA THR A 515 3.24 20.63 4.38
C THR A 515 4.33 19.89 3.60
N VAL A 516 4.25 19.97 2.27
CA VAL A 516 5.23 19.35 1.36
C VAL A 516 5.99 20.43 0.60
N ASN A 517 7.30 20.52 0.83
CA ASN A 517 8.15 21.56 0.25
C ASN A 517 9.05 21.04 -0.89
N ASN A 518 9.39 19.75 -0.90
CA ASN A 518 10.31 19.15 -1.87
C ASN A 518 9.68 17.93 -2.56
N PRO A 519 9.91 17.70 -3.86
CA PRO A 519 9.52 16.47 -4.55
C PRO A 519 9.79 15.15 -3.81
N SER A 520 10.92 15.02 -3.10
CA SER A 520 11.20 13.78 -2.34
C SER A 520 10.22 13.56 -1.19
N GLN A 521 9.75 14.63 -0.55
CA GLN A 521 8.75 14.58 0.52
C GLN A 521 7.36 14.23 -0.01
N ILE A 522 7.10 14.44 -1.30
CA ILE A 522 5.83 14.02 -1.91
C ILE A 522 5.71 12.50 -1.81
N GLN A 523 6.77 11.76 -2.17
CA GLN A 523 6.75 10.29 -2.12
C GLN A 523 6.62 9.74 -0.69
N GLU A 524 7.14 10.47 0.32
CA GLU A 524 7.02 10.09 1.74
C GLU A 524 5.56 10.09 2.24
N ILE A 525 4.66 10.82 1.58
CA ILE A 525 3.26 10.92 1.97
C ILE A 525 2.32 10.04 1.12
N PHE A 526 2.87 9.26 0.18
CA PHE A 526 2.17 8.12 -0.45
C PHE A 526 2.19 6.94 0.53
N ASP A 527 1.49 7.10 1.64
CA ASP A 527 1.60 6.21 2.79
C ASP A 527 0.23 5.85 3.38
N ASP A 528 0.24 5.00 4.41
CA ASP A 528 -0.98 4.53 5.06
C ASP A 528 -1.80 5.67 5.71
N ILE A 529 -1.20 6.83 5.97
CA ILE A 529 -1.92 7.99 6.49
C ILE A 529 -2.76 8.63 5.37
N SER A 530 -2.18 8.94 4.21
CA SER A 530 -2.95 9.51 3.09
C SER A 530 -4.07 8.57 2.60
N TYR A 531 -3.76 7.28 2.47
CA TYR A 531 -4.69 6.26 1.97
C TYR A 531 -5.65 5.77 3.06
N SER A 532 -5.12 5.04 4.04
CA SER A 532 -5.95 4.29 4.99
C SER A 532 -6.59 5.19 6.05
N LYS A 533 -5.85 6.16 6.59
CA LYS A 533 -6.45 7.13 7.55
C LYS A 533 -7.43 8.05 6.84
N GLY A 534 -7.08 8.58 5.67
CA GLY A 534 -8.00 9.32 4.80
C GLY A 534 -9.34 8.60 4.58
N ALA A 535 -9.30 7.34 4.14
CA ALA A 535 -10.50 6.55 3.94
C ALA A 535 -11.28 6.29 5.24
N THR A 536 -10.58 6.02 6.34
CA THR A 536 -11.20 5.70 7.63
C THR A 536 -11.96 6.91 8.21
N ILE A 537 -11.41 8.12 8.10
CA ILE A 537 -12.10 9.33 8.58
C ILE A 537 -13.31 9.68 7.68
N LEU A 538 -13.26 9.38 6.38
CA LEU A 538 -14.40 9.48 5.48
C LEU A 538 -15.49 8.47 5.84
N LYS A 539 -15.13 7.22 6.15
CA LYS A 539 -16.09 6.22 6.62
C LYS A 539 -16.77 6.62 7.92
N MET A 540 -16.01 7.22 8.85
CA MET A 540 -16.55 7.76 10.10
C MET A 540 -17.51 8.92 9.84
N LEU A 541 -17.13 9.87 8.98
CA LEU A 541 -17.98 11.00 8.62
C LEU A 541 -19.25 10.54 7.90
N GLN A 542 -19.15 9.57 6.98
CA GLN A 542 -20.30 8.94 6.33
C GLN A 542 -21.26 8.40 7.38
N SER A 543 -20.76 7.55 8.28
CA SER A 543 -21.56 6.90 9.31
C SER A 543 -22.24 7.91 10.23
N PHE A 544 -21.59 9.04 10.51
CA PHE A 544 -22.14 10.12 11.32
C PHE A 544 -23.23 10.94 10.61
N LEU A 545 -23.08 11.16 9.30
CA LEU A 545 -24.02 11.95 8.49
C LEU A 545 -25.15 11.11 7.84
N MET A 546 -25.20 9.80 8.06
CA MET A 546 -26.32 8.96 7.60
C MET A 546 -27.63 9.34 8.32
N THR A 547 -28.72 9.47 7.55
CA THR A 547 -30.07 9.73 8.10
C THR A 547 -31.07 8.75 7.49
N GLY A 548 -31.43 7.71 8.25
CA GLY A 548 -32.14 6.57 7.67
C GLY A 548 -31.30 5.96 6.55
N ASP A 549 -31.87 5.86 5.35
CA ASP A 549 -31.19 5.34 4.16
C ASP A 549 -30.49 6.43 3.32
N GLN A 550 -30.55 7.69 3.75
CA GLN A 550 -29.96 8.82 3.00
C GLN A 550 -28.51 9.07 3.41
N ASP A 551 -27.60 9.00 2.44
CA ASP A 551 -26.19 9.33 2.58
C ASP A 551 -25.96 10.83 2.29
N ILE A 552 -26.03 11.66 3.33
CA ILE A 552 -25.84 13.11 3.23
C ILE A 552 -24.40 13.47 2.86
N MET A 553 -23.41 12.65 3.26
CA MET A 553 -22.02 12.85 2.86
C MET A 553 -21.87 12.71 1.35
N MET A 554 -22.47 11.67 0.76
CA MET A 554 -22.42 11.46 -0.69
C MET A 554 -23.08 12.60 -1.47
N LEU A 555 -24.18 13.18 -0.98
CA LEU A 555 -24.77 14.38 -1.58
C LEU A 555 -23.81 15.59 -1.55
N GLY A 556 -23.07 15.77 -0.47
CA GLY A 556 -22.03 16.80 -0.37
C GLY A 556 -20.86 16.55 -1.32
N ILE A 557 -20.46 15.29 -1.48
CA ILE A 557 -19.46 14.87 -2.47
C ILE A 557 -19.91 15.20 -3.91
N GLN A 558 -21.16 14.89 -4.26
CA GLN A 558 -21.72 15.24 -5.57
C GLN A 558 -21.67 16.75 -5.82
N ARG A 559 -22.00 17.56 -4.80
CA ARG A 559 -21.90 19.03 -4.89
C ARG A 559 -20.46 19.50 -5.09
N TYR A 560 -19.52 18.94 -4.32
CA TYR A 560 -18.10 19.22 -4.44
C TYR A 560 -17.57 18.91 -5.84
N LEU A 561 -17.80 17.70 -6.34
CA LEU A 561 -17.32 17.28 -7.67
C LEU A 561 -17.90 18.16 -8.80
N LYS A 562 -19.18 18.55 -8.70
CA LYS A 562 -19.81 19.45 -9.68
C LYS A 562 -19.22 20.87 -9.64
N GLN A 563 -18.89 21.37 -8.45
CA GLN A 563 -18.34 22.72 -8.28
C GLN A 563 -16.90 22.85 -8.78
N TYR A 564 -16.07 21.82 -8.56
CA TYR A 564 -14.64 21.83 -8.87
C TYR A 564 -14.29 21.03 -10.13
N LYS A 565 -15.28 20.58 -10.92
CA LYS A 565 -15.09 19.85 -12.18
C LYS A 565 -14.06 20.53 -13.09
N PHE A 566 -13.03 19.80 -13.50
CA PHE A 566 -11.88 20.26 -14.31
C PHE A 566 -11.00 21.33 -13.65
N LYS A 567 -11.10 21.49 -12.32
CA LYS A 567 -10.30 22.43 -11.52
C LYS A 567 -9.56 21.68 -10.43
N ASN A 568 -8.95 22.46 -9.55
CA ASN A 568 -8.30 21.99 -8.34
C ASN A 568 -9.08 22.43 -7.10
N ALA A 569 -8.86 21.73 -6.00
CA ALA A 569 -9.44 22.04 -4.70
C ALA A 569 -8.43 21.84 -3.57
N VAL A 570 -8.71 22.46 -2.43
CA VAL A 570 -8.02 22.23 -1.15
C VAL A 570 -8.95 21.56 -0.15
N THR A 571 -8.40 21.04 0.95
CA THR A 571 -9.17 20.34 1.99
C THR A 571 -10.39 21.14 2.49
N SER A 572 -10.26 22.46 2.65
CA SER A 572 -11.37 23.31 3.12
C SER A 572 -12.53 23.41 2.12
N ASP A 573 -12.30 23.25 0.82
CA ASP A 573 -13.35 23.29 -0.20
C ASP A 573 -14.33 22.12 -0.04
N LEU A 574 -13.79 20.93 0.22
CA LEU A 574 -14.56 19.72 0.51
C LEU A 574 -15.41 19.89 1.78
N TRP A 575 -14.79 20.35 2.88
CA TRP A 575 -15.49 20.55 4.14
C TRP A 575 -16.58 21.60 4.06
N ASN A 576 -16.37 22.67 3.29
CA ASN A 576 -17.40 23.68 3.03
C ASN A 576 -18.61 23.10 2.27
N ALA A 577 -18.36 22.27 1.25
CA ALA A 577 -19.42 21.61 0.49
C ALA A 577 -20.25 20.66 1.38
N LEU A 578 -19.57 19.83 2.18
CA LEU A 578 -20.21 18.89 3.11
C LEU A 578 -20.96 19.61 4.23
N SER A 579 -20.38 20.64 4.85
CA SER A 579 -21.04 21.47 5.88
C SER A 579 -22.33 22.10 5.35
N THR A 580 -22.29 22.61 4.11
CA THR A 580 -23.45 23.23 3.47
C THR A 580 -24.58 22.23 3.28
N VAL A 581 -24.27 21.06 2.71
CA VAL A 581 -25.28 20.01 2.46
C VAL A 581 -25.81 19.40 3.75
N ALA A 582 -24.96 19.19 4.75
CA ALA A 582 -25.36 18.74 6.08
C ALA A 582 -26.41 19.70 6.69
N LYS A 583 -26.13 21.00 6.66
CA LYS A 583 -27.04 22.04 7.16
C LYS A 583 -28.35 22.12 6.38
N GLU A 584 -28.30 22.02 5.05
CA GLU A 584 -29.49 21.98 4.18
C GLU A 584 -30.40 20.77 4.47
N ASN A 585 -29.84 19.67 4.98
CA ASN A 585 -30.55 18.45 5.34
C ASN A 585 -30.80 18.31 6.86
N GLY A 586 -30.75 19.40 7.61
CA GLY A 586 -31.15 19.44 9.02
C GLY A 586 -30.10 18.95 10.03
N HIS A 587 -28.87 18.70 9.60
CA HIS A 587 -27.74 18.42 10.50
C HIS A 587 -27.10 19.74 10.95
N ASN A 588 -27.21 20.06 12.24
CA ASN A 588 -26.57 21.24 12.82
C ASN A 588 -25.15 20.91 13.30
N VAL A 589 -24.28 20.50 12.38
CA VAL A 589 -22.86 20.22 12.64
C VAL A 589 -21.97 21.03 11.72
N ASP A 590 -20.90 21.59 12.28
CA ASP A 590 -19.81 22.19 11.51
C ASP A 590 -18.81 21.08 11.13
N VAL A 591 -18.95 20.55 9.92
CA VAL A 591 -18.09 19.47 9.42
C VAL A 591 -16.63 19.95 9.35
N THR A 592 -16.41 21.22 9.02
CA THR A 592 -15.06 21.80 8.96
C THR A 592 -14.42 21.79 10.34
N ALA A 593 -15.08 22.34 11.36
CA ALA A 593 -14.55 22.38 12.71
C ALA A 593 -14.28 20.98 13.27
N MET A 594 -15.15 20.01 12.98
CA MET A 594 -14.94 18.62 13.38
C MET A 594 -13.75 18.00 12.66
N MET A 595 -13.74 18.03 11.33
CA MET A 595 -12.77 17.31 10.51
C MET A 595 -11.38 17.94 10.51
N ASP A 596 -11.25 19.23 10.77
CA ASP A 596 -9.96 19.89 11.01
C ASP A 596 -9.20 19.23 12.17
N THR A 597 -9.92 18.76 13.22
CA THR A 597 -9.29 18.01 14.31
C THR A 597 -8.76 16.64 13.88
N TRP A 598 -9.24 16.08 12.77
CA TRP A 598 -8.83 14.78 12.23
C TRP A 598 -7.78 14.86 11.12
N THR A 599 -7.70 15.99 10.40
CA THR A 599 -6.78 16.17 9.27
C THR A 599 -5.52 16.96 9.61
N LEU A 600 -5.60 17.94 10.53
CA LEU A 600 -4.49 18.88 10.81
C LEU A 600 -3.61 18.46 12.00
N GLN A 601 -3.88 17.31 12.61
CA GLN A 601 -3.01 16.70 13.63
C GLN A 601 -2.87 15.20 13.39
N MET A 602 -1.71 14.66 13.75
CA MET A 602 -1.45 13.21 13.75
C MET A 602 -2.15 12.52 14.92
N GLY A 603 -2.24 11.19 14.86
CA GLY A 603 -2.81 10.36 15.90
C GLY A 603 -4.33 10.35 15.93
N PHE A 604 -4.84 9.57 16.88
CA PHE A 604 -6.27 9.42 17.18
C PHE A 604 -6.47 9.17 18.69
N PRO A 605 -7.69 9.34 19.23
CA PRO A 605 -7.92 9.19 20.66
C PRO A 605 -8.18 7.74 21.09
N VAL A 606 -7.79 7.44 22.34
CA VAL A 606 -8.43 6.44 23.18
C VAL A 606 -9.49 7.12 24.04
N ILE A 607 -10.68 6.51 24.08
CA ILE A 607 -11.81 6.96 24.90
C ILE A 607 -11.89 6.08 26.15
N HIS A 608 -11.65 6.68 27.31
CA HIS A 608 -11.81 6.04 28.61
C HIS A 608 -13.24 6.20 29.10
N VAL A 609 -13.90 5.08 29.42
CA VAL A 609 -15.31 5.09 29.85
C VAL A 609 -15.48 4.43 31.22
N THR A 610 -16.05 5.20 32.14
CA THR A 610 -16.41 4.73 33.49
C THR A 610 -17.70 3.91 33.46
N GLN A 611 -17.95 3.10 34.49
CA GLN A 611 -19.22 2.36 34.62
C GLN A 611 -20.45 3.29 34.67
N ALA A 612 -20.29 4.52 35.16
CA ALA A 612 -21.35 5.53 35.20
C ALA A 612 -21.62 6.21 33.85
N GLY A 613 -20.87 5.85 32.79
CA GLY A 613 -21.04 6.40 31.45
C GLY A 613 -20.26 7.70 31.19
N LEU A 614 -19.46 8.21 32.13
CA LEU A 614 -18.54 9.32 31.82
C LEU A 614 -17.46 8.82 30.86
N ALA A 615 -17.41 9.40 29.67
CA ALA A 615 -16.42 9.16 28.64
C ALA A 615 -15.46 10.36 28.52
N THR A 616 -14.16 10.09 28.46
CA THR A 616 -13.08 11.09 28.34
C THR A 616 -12.08 10.66 27.28
N GLN A 617 -11.40 11.60 26.63
CA GLN A 617 -10.44 11.29 25.56
C GLN A 617 -9.00 11.63 25.93
N GLN A 618 -8.07 10.86 25.35
CA GLN A 618 -6.63 11.11 25.36
C GLN A 618 -6.03 10.59 24.05
N ARG A 619 -4.95 11.19 23.53
CA ARG A 619 -4.18 10.60 22.41
C ARG A 619 -3.76 9.17 22.74
N PHE A 620 -4.02 8.22 21.85
CA PHE A 620 -3.50 6.87 21.97
C PHE A 620 -2.08 6.78 21.41
N LEU A 621 -1.16 6.19 22.16
CA LEU A 621 0.19 5.85 21.73
C LEU A 621 0.46 4.39 22.08
N ILE A 622 0.97 3.62 21.12
CA ILE A 622 1.29 2.21 21.36
C ILE A 622 2.52 2.05 22.28
N TYR A 623 3.43 3.03 22.26
CA TYR A 623 4.59 3.14 23.14
C TYR A 623 4.56 4.47 23.91
N PRO A 624 3.86 4.55 25.06
CA PRO A 624 3.72 5.81 25.79
C PRO A 624 4.97 6.24 26.57
N GLN A 625 6.00 5.38 26.69
CA GLN A 625 7.22 5.70 27.44
C GLN A 625 8.26 6.40 26.56
N GLY A 626 8.82 7.52 27.03
CA GLY A 626 9.97 8.19 26.41
C GLY A 626 9.64 9.43 25.57
N GLU A 627 8.37 9.71 25.31
CA GLU A 627 7.96 10.88 24.54
C GLU A 627 7.62 12.07 25.45
N PRO A 628 8.26 13.25 25.26
CA PRO A 628 7.75 14.48 25.82
C PRO A 628 6.35 14.71 25.25
N SER A 629 5.35 14.84 26.12
CA SER A 629 4.00 15.27 25.74
C SER A 629 4.05 16.72 25.23
N ASN A 630 4.56 16.94 24.03
CA ASN A 630 4.48 18.24 23.38
C ASN A 630 3.06 18.40 22.83
N GLU A 631 2.06 18.44 23.73
CA GLU A 631 0.69 18.86 23.38
C GLU A 631 0.71 20.21 22.64
N ALA A 632 1.72 21.04 22.93
CA ALA A 632 1.99 22.30 22.26
C ALA A 632 2.33 22.20 20.75
N SER A 633 2.66 21.00 20.23
CA SER A 633 2.92 20.81 18.79
C SER A 633 1.63 20.73 17.96
N SER A 634 0.50 20.43 18.59
CA SER A 634 -0.80 20.38 17.91
C SER A 634 -1.62 21.64 18.22
N LYS A 635 -2.22 22.22 17.16
CA LYS A 635 -3.18 23.33 17.26
C LYS A 635 -4.38 22.99 18.17
N PHE A 636 -4.74 21.71 18.25
CA PHE A 636 -5.89 21.23 19.04
C PHE A 636 -5.47 20.51 20.33
N GLY A 637 -4.17 20.50 20.67
CA GLY A 637 -3.65 19.84 21.86
C GLY A 637 -3.95 18.34 21.91
N TYR A 638 -4.00 17.68 20.76
CA TYR A 638 -4.41 16.27 20.61
C TYR A 638 -5.77 15.97 21.25
N LYS A 639 -6.75 16.82 20.92
CA LYS A 639 -8.17 16.61 21.21
C LYS A 639 -8.95 16.64 19.90
N TRP A 640 -9.95 15.78 19.80
CA TRP A 640 -10.77 15.58 18.62
C TRP A 640 -12.24 15.83 18.93
N THR A 641 -12.98 16.33 17.95
CA THR A 641 -14.45 16.29 18.00
C THR A 641 -14.87 14.90 17.51
N VAL A 642 -15.34 14.05 18.44
CA VAL A 642 -15.57 12.61 18.20
C VAL A 642 -17.07 12.30 18.19
N PRO A 643 -17.63 11.68 17.13
CA PRO A 643 -18.98 11.13 17.15
C PRO A 643 -18.95 9.79 17.92
N VAL A 644 -19.23 9.85 19.22
CA VAL A 644 -19.22 8.68 20.10
C VAL A 644 -20.51 7.90 19.94
N THR A 645 -20.43 6.67 19.42
CA THR A 645 -21.56 5.76 19.25
C THR A 645 -21.58 4.73 20.38
N TYR A 646 -22.77 4.36 20.88
CA TYR A 646 -22.89 3.31 21.89
C TYR A 646 -24.28 2.66 21.92
N PHE A 647 -24.35 1.44 22.46
CA PHE A 647 -25.59 0.77 22.87
C PHE A 647 -25.36 -0.04 24.15
N THR A 648 -26.45 -0.53 24.76
CA THR A 648 -26.42 -1.25 26.04
C THR A 648 -27.10 -2.61 25.91
N ASP A 649 -26.95 -3.49 26.91
CA ASP A 649 -27.68 -4.76 26.95
C ASP A 649 -29.20 -4.60 27.12
N THR A 650 -29.65 -3.46 27.66
CA THR A 650 -31.08 -3.14 27.87
C THR A 650 -31.68 -2.33 26.73
N ASP A 651 -30.87 -1.62 25.96
CA ASP A 651 -31.26 -0.84 24.79
C ASP A 651 -30.27 -1.07 23.64
N PRO A 652 -30.61 -1.95 22.67
CA PRO A 652 -29.73 -2.31 21.56
C PRO A 652 -29.70 -1.25 20.45
N GLN A 653 -30.46 -0.17 20.55
CA GLN A 653 -30.42 0.90 19.57
C GLN A 653 -29.13 1.70 19.70
N THR A 654 -28.44 1.91 18.59
CA THR A 654 -27.22 2.73 18.56
C THR A 654 -27.58 4.19 18.79
N LYS A 655 -26.97 4.78 19.82
CA LYS A 655 -27.05 6.21 20.14
C LYS A 655 -25.74 6.88 19.75
N THR A 656 -25.83 8.11 19.24
CA THR A 656 -24.66 8.93 18.90
C THR A 656 -24.65 10.19 19.75
N ILE A 657 -23.50 10.53 20.31
CA ILE A 657 -23.27 11.78 21.02
C ILE A 657 -21.93 12.39 20.60
N VAL A 658 -21.92 13.68 20.28
CA VAL A 658 -20.70 14.37 19.86
C VAL A 658 -19.92 14.80 21.10
N MET A 659 -18.69 14.29 21.23
CA MET A 659 -17.72 14.76 22.20
C MET A 659 -16.90 15.87 21.57
N GLU A 660 -17.23 17.13 21.89
CA GLU A 660 -16.48 18.29 21.40
C GLU A 660 -15.05 18.33 21.96
N HIS A 661 -14.08 18.68 21.11
CA HIS A 661 -12.66 18.72 21.47
C HIS A 661 -12.36 19.70 22.61
N GLU A 662 -13.11 20.82 22.73
CA GLU A 662 -12.94 21.81 23.79
C GLU A 662 -13.35 21.26 25.17
N LYS A 663 -14.33 20.34 25.20
CA LYS A 663 -14.82 19.71 26.44
C LYS A 663 -14.04 18.45 26.80
N ALA A 664 -13.51 17.75 25.81
CA ALA A 664 -12.76 16.48 25.93
C ALA A 664 -13.47 15.38 26.77
N SER A 665 -14.79 15.51 26.97
CA SER A 665 -15.59 14.61 27.79
C SER A 665 -17.07 14.69 27.46
N VAL A 666 -17.79 13.60 27.70
CA VAL A 666 -19.25 13.50 27.52
C VAL A 666 -19.85 12.42 28.42
N ASN A 667 -21.11 12.57 28.82
CA ASN A 667 -21.84 11.53 29.56
C ASN A 667 -22.68 10.68 28.61
N LEU A 668 -22.38 9.39 28.57
CA LEU A 668 -23.21 8.37 27.94
C LEU A 668 -24.41 8.09 28.86
N HIS A 669 -25.60 8.00 28.29
CA HIS A 669 -26.82 7.71 29.05
C HIS A 669 -26.92 6.19 29.25
N VAL A 670 -26.07 5.66 30.13
CA VAL A 670 -26.08 4.24 30.54
C VAL A 670 -27.07 4.11 31.71
N GLU A 671 -28.14 3.35 31.50
CA GLU A 671 -29.14 3.14 32.55
C GLU A 671 -28.55 2.29 33.70
N GLY A 672 -28.96 2.55 34.94
CA GLY A 672 -28.42 1.86 36.11
C GLY A 672 -28.70 0.34 36.16
N ALA A 673 -29.51 -0.19 35.24
CA ALA A 673 -29.80 -1.61 35.10
C ALA A 673 -28.91 -2.34 34.08
N SER A 674 -28.12 -1.61 33.27
CA SER A 674 -27.32 -2.21 32.20
C SER A 674 -26.12 -2.98 32.78
N LYS A 675 -25.94 -4.24 32.37
CA LYS A 675 -24.81 -5.08 32.81
C LYS A 675 -23.53 -4.75 32.05
N TRP A 676 -23.67 -4.37 30.78
CA TRP A 676 -22.57 -3.98 29.91
C TRP A 676 -23.08 -2.99 28.86
N PHE A 677 -22.17 -2.24 28.29
CA PHE A 677 -22.43 -1.36 27.16
C PHE A 677 -21.25 -1.42 26.19
N LYS A 678 -21.52 -1.23 24.91
CA LYS A 678 -20.53 -1.24 23.83
C LYS A 678 -20.46 0.16 23.24
N VAL A 679 -19.27 0.76 23.26
CA VAL A 679 -18.96 2.04 22.61
C VAL A 679 -18.20 1.78 21.31
N ASN A 680 -18.26 2.71 20.36
CA ASN A 680 -17.77 2.58 18.98
C ASN A 680 -18.45 1.44 18.23
N THR A 681 -19.76 1.53 18.07
CA THR A 681 -20.61 0.50 17.46
C THR A 681 -20.12 0.17 16.05
N LYS A 682 -19.90 -1.12 15.76
CA LYS A 682 -19.36 -1.62 14.49
C LYS A 682 -18.02 -0.99 14.06
N GLN A 683 -17.25 -0.43 15.00
CA GLN A 683 -16.01 0.30 14.70
C GLN A 683 -16.21 1.45 13.70
N SER A 684 -17.36 2.15 13.77
CA SER A 684 -17.67 3.22 12.84
C SER A 684 -16.78 4.46 13.00
N GLY A 685 -16.11 4.63 14.14
CA GLY A 685 -15.17 5.72 14.37
C GLY A 685 -13.71 5.28 14.52
N MET A 686 -12.79 6.19 14.18
CA MET A 686 -11.35 5.98 14.32
C MET A 686 -10.87 6.30 15.74
N TYR A 687 -11.30 5.50 16.72
CA TYR A 687 -10.85 5.63 18.11
C TYR A 687 -10.91 4.30 18.84
N ARG A 688 -10.05 4.12 19.84
CA ARG A 688 -10.08 2.95 20.72
C ARG A 688 -10.95 3.22 21.93
N VAL A 689 -11.54 2.18 22.49
CA VAL A 689 -12.31 2.30 23.74
C VAL A 689 -11.65 1.49 24.85
N ASN A 690 -11.34 2.16 25.95
CA ASN A 690 -10.92 1.52 27.18
C ASN A 690 -12.03 1.62 28.24
N TYR A 691 -12.51 0.45 28.69
CA TYR A 691 -13.52 0.35 29.73
C TYR A 691 -12.88 0.11 31.11
N GLU A 692 -13.62 0.40 32.19
CA GLU A 692 -13.28 -0.12 33.51
C GLU A 692 -13.25 -1.66 33.53
N THR A 693 -12.44 -2.23 34.43
CA THR A 693 -12.23 -3.69 34.51
C THR A 693 -13.54 -4.47 34.73
N SER A 694 -14.50 -3.91 35.46
CA SER A 694 -15.83 -4.50 35.67
C SER A 694 -16.59 -4.65 34.35
N THR A 695 -16.63 -3.60 33.54
CA THR A 695 -17.28 -3.59 32.23
C THR A 695 -16.57 -4.52 31.24
N TRP A 696 -15.23 -4.53 31.21
CA TRP A 696 -14.47 -5.51 30.42
C TRP A 696 -14.86 -6.95 30.78
N ARG A 697 -14.95 -7.28 32.07
CA ARG A 697 -15.37 -8.62 32.52
C ARG A 697 -16.80 -8.95 32.11
N ALA A 698 -17.72 -8.00 32.24
CA ALA A 698 -19.10 -8.19 31.82
C ALA A 698 -19.23 -8.45 30.29
N LEU A 699 -18.45 -7.75 29.47
CA LEU A 699 -18.36 -7.99 28.03
C LEU A 699 -17.75 -9.37 27.72
N ILE A 700 -16.69 -9.78 28.45
CA ILE A 700 -16.09 -11.11 28.30
C ILE A 700 -17.10 -12.22 28.66
N ASP A 701 -17.86 -12.05 29.74
CA ASP A 701 -18.90 -12.99 30.15
C ASP A 701 -20.04 -13.06 29.12
N GLN A 702 -20.42 -11.92 28.53
CA GLN A 702 -21.37 -11.88 27.41
C GLN A 702 -20.83 -12.64 26.19
N LEU A 703 -19.57 -12.42 25.79
CA LEU A 703 -18.95 -13.12 24.66
C LEU A 703 -18.89 -14.64 24.86
N ARG A 704 -18.60 -15.10 26.09
CA ARG A 704 -18.59 -16.53 26.43
C ARG A 704 -19.98 -17.15 26.47
N THR A 705 -20.99 -16.38 26.90
CA THR A 705 -22.37 -16.86 27.04
C THR A 705 -23.11 -16.85 25.71
N ASN A 706 -23.04 -15.73 24.99
CA ASN A 706 -23.61 -15.55 23.67
C ASN A 706 -22.92 -14.37 22.94
N HIS A 707 -21.88 -14.67 22.16
CA HIS A 707 -21.14 -13.66 21.39
C HIS A 707 -21.99 -12.99 20.30
N THR A 708 -23.00 -13.66 19.74
CA THR A 708 -23.80 -13.15 18.61
C THR A 708 -24.70 -11.94 18.94
N VAL A 709 -24.83 -11.58 20.22
CA VAL A 709 -25.48 -10.31 20.63
C VAL A 709 -24.69 -9.09 20.15
N LEU A 710 -23.37 -9.23 20.02
CA LEU A 710 -22.48 -8.23 19.44
C LEU A 710 -22.23 -8.58 17.97
N SER A 711 -22.26 -7.59 17.08
CA SER A 711 -21.96 -7.82 15.66
C SER A 711 -20.52 -8.33 15.47
N ALA A 712 -20.23 -9.00 14.35
CA ALA A 712 -18.86 -9.42 14.01
C ALA A 712 -17.85 -8.24 14.08
N ALA A 713 -18.25 -7.07 13.58
CA ALA A 713 -17.46 -5.84 13.67
C ALA A 713 -17.21 -5.40 15.12
N ASP A 714 -18.22 -5.45 15.99
CA ASP A 714 -18.06 -5.12 17.41
C ASP A 714 -17.11 -6.08 18.13
N ARG A 715 -17.19 -7.38 17.83
CA ARG A 715 -16.32 -8.39 18.43
C ARG A 715 -14.87 -8.23 17.98
N ALA A 716 -14.65 -7.99 16.69
CA ALA A 716 -13.33 -7.67 16.16
C ALA A 716 -12.77 -6.38 16.77
N ASN A 717 -13.58 -5.33 16.91
CA ASN A 717 -13.16 -4.10 17.59
C ASN A 717 -12.74 -4.34 19.04
N LEU A 718 -13.53 -5.11 19.81
CA LEU A 718 -13.18 -5.43 21.21
C LEU A 718 -11.86 -6.20 21.31
N ILE A 719 -11.62 -7.18 20.42
CA ILE A 719 -10.34 -7.90 20.36
C ILE A 719 -9.22 -6.93 20.01
N ASN A 720 -9.35 -6.16 18.94
CA ASN A 720 -8.29 -5.26 18.51
C ASN A 720 -7.93 -4.22 19.58
N ASP A 721 -8.94 -3.62 20.22
CA ASP A 721 -8.73 -2.63 21.26
C ASP A 721 -8.07 -3.24 22.50
N VAL A 722 -8.59 -4.34 23.03
CA VAL A 722 -8.05 -4.89 24.30
C VAL A 722 -6.59 -5.33 24.17
N PHE A 723 -6.18 -5.88 23.02
CA PHE A 723 -4.79 -6.29 22.79
C PHE A 723 -3.85 -5.08 22.63
N ASN A 724 -4.26 -4.05 21.90
CA ASN A 724 -3.45 -2.82 21.76
C ASN A 724 -3.41 -2.01 23.05
N LEU A 725 -4.51 -1.96 23.81
CA LEU A 725 -4.55 -1.34 25.13
C LEU A 725 -3.66 -2.10 26.14
N ALA A 726 -3.62 -3.43 26.07
CA ALA A 726 -2.73 -4.23 26.89
C ALA A 726 -1.26 -4.00 26.53
N TRP A 727 -0.95 -3.91 25.23
CA TRP A 727 0.39 -3.59 24.73
C TRP A 727 0.87 -2.21 25.22
N ALA A 728 0.00 -1.20 25.12
CA ALA A 728 0.28 0.16 25.58
C ALA A 728 0.24 0.31 27.12
N GLY A 729 -0.11 -0.75 27.87
CA GLY A 729 -0.14 -0.73 29.33
C GLY A 729 -1.39 -0.09 29.96
N HIS A 730 -2.43 0.20 29.17
CA HIS A 730 -3.72 0.71 29.68
C HIS A 730 -4.57 -0.37 30.36
N VAL A 731 -4.36 -1.64 30.03
CA VAL A 731 -5.11 -2.80 30.53
C VAL A 731 -4.14 -3.95 30.84
N ASN A 732 -4.44 -4.79 31.83
CA ASN A 732 -3.61 -5.98 32.07
C ASN A 732 -3.81 -7.02 30.95
N TYR A 733 -2.72 -7.61 30.45
CA TYR A 733 -2.76 -8.68 29.44
C TYR A 733 -3.66 -9.86 29.79
N SER A 734 -3.88 -10.14 31.09
CA SER A 734 -4.82 -11.17 31.52
C SER A 734 -6.23 -10.94 30.98
N ILE A 735 -6.69 -9.69 30.86
CA ILE A 735 -8.01 -9.33 30.35
C ILE A 735 -8.08 -9.61 28.84
N ALA A 736 -7.04 -9.23 28.09
CA ALA A 736 -6.97 -9.51 26.65
C ALA A 736 -6.97 -11.02 26.34
N LEU A 737 -6.14 -11.77 27.07
CA LEU A 737 -6.08 -13.23 26.93
C LEU A 737 -7.38 -13.90 27.40
N ASP A 738 -8.01 -13.41 28.48
CA ASP A 738 -9.30 -13.91 28.94
C ASP A 738 -10.43 -13.65 27.94
N LEU A 739 -10.41 -12.50 27.26
CA LEU A 739 -11.33 -12.21 26.17
C LEU A 739 -11.14 -13.22 25.04
N SER A 740 -9.90 -13.42 24.56
CA SER A 740 -9.64 -14.32 23.41
C SER A 740 -10.09 -15.77 23.60
N LYS A 741 -10.34 -16.22 24.84
CA LYS A 741 -10.89 -17.57 25.11
C LYS A 741 -12.25 -17.83 24.48
N TYR A 742 -13.07 -16.79 24.23
CA TYR A 742 -14.38 -17.00 23.59
C TYR A 742 -14.24 -17.45 22.12
N LEU A 743 -13.10 -17.19 21.47
CA LEU A 743 -12.85 -17.53 20.06
C LEU A 743 -12.95 -19.01 19.75
N ILE A 744 -12.93 -19.88 20.78
CA ILE A 744 -13.21 -21.31 20.63
C ILE A 744 -14.61 -21.59 20.03
N ASN A 745 -15.56 -20.68 20.25
CA ASN A 745 -16.93 -20.77 19.73
C ASN A 745 -17.19 -19.85 18.53
N GLU A 746 -16.20 -19.06 18.10
CA GLU A 746 -16.38 -18.07 17.04
C GLU A 746 -16.37 -18.74 15.66
N THR A 747 -17.27 -18.31 14.78
CA THR A 747 -17.40 -18.85 13.43
C THR A 747 -17.21 -17.80 12.34
N GLU A 748 -17.41 -16.53 12.65
CA GLU A 748 -17.36 -15.44 11.67
C GLU A 748 -15.92 -15.01 11.36
N TYR A 749 -15.65 -14.70 10.09
CA TYR A 749 -14.32 -14.42 9.57
C TYR A 749 -13.62 -13.23 10.26
N VAL A 750 -14.30 -12.08 10.36
CA VAL A 750 -13.70 -10.81 10.81
C VAL A 750 -13.14 -10.87 12.25
N PRO A 751 -13.86 -11.42 13.26
CA PRO A 751 -13.30 -11.64 14.59
C PRO A 751 -12.18 -12.70 14.64
N ILE A 752 -12.30 -13.80 13.87
CA ILE A 752 -11.26 -14.84 13.81
C ILE A 752 -9.95 -14.24 13.30
N GLU A 753 -10.00 -13.54 12.17
CA GLU A 753 -8.82 -12.90 11.57
C GLU A 753 -8.18 -11.91 12.56
N THR A 754 -9.01 -11.10 13.23
CA THR A 754 -8.52 -10.14 14.23
C THR A 754 -7.89 -10.81 15.45
N GLY A 755 -8.44 -11.95 15.88
CA GLY A 755 -7.86 -12.79 16.93
C GLY A 755 -6.52 -13.39 16.52
N LEU A 756 -6.43 -13.95 15.31
CA LEU A 756 -5.20 -14.53 14.76
C LEU A 756 -4.08 -13.50 14.69
N ASP A 757 -4.35 -12.30 14.16
CA ASP A 757 -3.35 -11.22 14.05
C ASP A 757 -2.84 -10.76 15.43
N SER A 758 -3.77 -10.57 16.37
CA SER A 758 -3.45 -10.10 17.72
C SER A 758 -2.59 -11.13 18.47
N LEU A 759 -2.90 -12.41 18.31
CA LEU A 759 -2.13 -13.51 18.88
C LEU A 759 -0.77 -13.70 18.16
N SER A 760 -0.73 -13.55 16.84
CA SER A 760 0.50 -13.65 16.03
C SER A 760 1.57 -12.66 16.49
N SER A 761 1.17 -11.43 16.82
CA SER A 761 2.07 -10.40 17.35
C SER A 761 2.77 -10.85 18.65
N ILE A 762 2.05 -11.52 19.55
CA ILE A 762 2.61 -12.13 20.76
C ILE A 762 3.53 -13.31 20.40
N GLY A 763 3.11 -14.15 19.45
CA GLY A 763 3.89 -15.28 18.96
C GLY A 763 5.27 -14.88 18.44
N SER A 764 5.35 -13.77 17.72
CA SER A 764 6.61 -13.20 17.20
C SER A 764 7.58 -12.81 18.32
N LEU A 765 7.09 -12.20 19.40
CA LEU A 765 7.92 -11.84 20.56
C LEU A 765 8.37 -13.06 21.38
N LEU A 766 7.50 -14.06 21.51
CA LEU A 766 7.81 -15.26 22.29
C LEU A 766 8.75 -16.22 21.54
N TYR A 767 8.97 -16.02 20.25
CA TYR A 767 9.82 -16.87 19.44
C TYR A 767 11.23 -17.01 20.04
N GLY A 768 11.79 -18.23 20.02
CA GLY A 768 13.07 -18.55 20.65
C GLY A 768 13.02 -18.74 22.17
N THR A 769 11.86 -18.50 22.82
CA THR A 769 11.66 -18.73 24.26
C THR A 769 10.82 -19.99 24.52
N THR A 770 10.80 -20.47 25.77
CA THR A 770 9.91 -21.56 26.20
C THR A 770 8.43 -21.17 26.13
N GLY A 771 8.10 -19.87 26.21
CA GLY A 771 6.75 -19.34 26.09
C GLY A 771 6.10 -19.65 24.73
N TYR A 772 6.91 -19.79 23.68
CA TYR A 772 6.42 -20.08 22.33
C TYR A 772 5.68 -21.43 22.23
N TYR A 773 6.07 -22.43 23.04
CA TYR A 773 5.37 -23.72 23.07
C TYR A 773 3.97 -23.60 23.64
N TYR A 774 3.80 -22.84 24.73
CA TYR A 774 2.49 -22.58 25.34
C TYR A 774 1.60 -21.74 24.43
N TYR A 775 2.19 -20.75 23.75
CA TYR A 775 1.50 -19.96 22.73
C TYR A 775 0.94 -20.85 21.61
N LYS A 776 1.75 -21.74 21.03
CA LYS A 776 1.31 -22.68 20.00
C LYS A 776 0.16 -23.56 20.46
N ASP A 777 0.30 -24.18 21.64
CA ASP A 777 -0.74 -25.04 22.21
C ASP A 777 -2.05 -24.26 22.44
N TYR A 778 -1.95 -23.03 22.91
CA TYR A 778 -3.09 -22.15 23.10
C TYR A 778 -3.82 -21.82 21.79
N VAL A 779 -3.09 -21.41 20.75
CA VAL A 779 -3.68 -21.12 19.43
C VAL A 779 -4.35 -22.36 18.83
N PHE A 780 -3.68 -23.52 18.92
CA PHE A 780 -4.30 -24.78 18.48
C PHE A 780 -5.57 -25.08 19.27
N LYS A 781 -5.59 -24.90 20.58
CA LYS A 781 -6.78 -25.14 21.40
C LYS A 781 -7.95 -24.23 21.02
N LEU A 782 -7.70 -22.98 20.66
CA LEU A 782 -8.77 -22.06 20.25
C LEU A 782 -9.40 -22.47 18.91
N PHE A 783 -8.60 -22.93 17.93
CA PHE A 783 -9.11 -23.05 16.56
C PHE A 783 -9.18 -24.46 15.99
N ARG A 784 -8.69 -25.49 16.70
CA ARG A 784 -8.63 -26.86 16.17
C ARG A 784 -10.00 -27.41 15.77
N GLU A 785 -11.03 -27.18 16.59
CA GLU A 785 -12.41 -27.59 16.24
C GLU A 785 -12.91 -26.89 14.98
N ARG A 786 -12.65 -25.58 14.84
CA ARG A 786 -13.03 -24.81 13.65
C ARG A 786 -12.29 -25.31 12.39
N VAL A 787 -10.99 -25.56 12.48
CA VAL A 787 -10.20 -26.19 11.39
C VAL A 787 -10.79 -27.55 10.99
N SER A 788 -11.10 -28.41 11.97
CA SER A 788 -11.71 -29.70 11.71
C SER A 788 -13.09 -29.59 11.06
N SER A 789 -13.90 -28.60 11.47
CA SER A 789 -15.24 -28.37 10.90
C SER A 789 -15.19 -27.88 9.46
N LEU A 790 -14.21 -27.04 9.10
CA LEU A 790 -14.07 -26.48 7.77
C LEU A 790 -13.40 -27.45 6.80
N GLY A 791 -12.58 -28.38 7.30
CA GLY A 791 -11.87 -29.36 6.49
C GLY A 791 -10.79 -28.76 5.60
N LYS A 792 -10.27 -29.58 4.67
CA LYS A 792 -9.16 -29.25 3.75
C LYS A 792 -9.61 -29.18 2.28
N GLU A 793 -10.90 -29.00 2.04
CA GLU A 793 -11.49 -28.82 0.71
C GLU A 793 -11.93 -27.37 0.53
N ASP A 794 -11.74 -26.78 -0.65
CA ASP A 794 -12.08 -25.38 -0.93
C ASP A 794 -13.57 -25.19 -1.23
N THR A 795 -14.43 -25.53 -0.27
CA THR A 795 -15.89 -25.52 -0.38
C THR A 795 -16.55 -24.55 0.61
N GLY A 796 -17.84 -24.26 0.45
CA GLY A 796 -18.61 -23.36 1.32
C GLY A 796 -18.70 -21.92 0.80
N GLU A 797 -19.31 -21.04 1.60
CA GLU A 797 -19.46 -19.63 1.27
C GLU A 797 -18.12 -18.89 1.28
N HIS A 798 -18.11 -17.68 0.69
CA HIS A 798 -16.90 -16.86 0.52
C HIS A 798 -16.10 -16.70 1.82
N LEU A 799 -16.75 -16.25 2.89
CA LEU A 799 -16.09 -15.98 4.17
C LEU A 799 -15.61 -17.25 4.88
N ASP A 800 -16.30 -18.39 4.71
CA ASP A 800 -15.84 -19.69 5.24
C ASP A 800 -14.56 -20.17 4.52
N ARG A 801 -14.48 -19.98 3.20
CA ARG A 801 -13.27 -20.30 2.42
C ARG A 801 -12.09 -19.45 2.86
N LEU A 802 -12.31 -18.16 3.13
CA LEU A 802 -11.29 -17.26 3.68
C LEU A 802 -10.85 -17.69 5.09
N THR A 803 -11.81 -17.99 5.97
CA THR A 803 -11.54 -18.47 7.33
C THR A 803 -10.71 -19.75 7.31
N ARG A 804 -11.06 -20.71 6.44
CA ARG A 804 -10.30 -21.96 6.24
C ARG A 804 -8.86 -21.67 5.85
N LYS A 805 -8.67 -20.79 4.86
CA LYS A 805 -7.34 -20.38 4.38
C LYS A 805 -6.50 -19.79 5.52
N SER A 806 -7.02 -18.81 6.27
CA SER A 806 -6.30 -18.16 7.36
C SER A 806 -5.90 -19.14 8.46
N LEU A 807 -6.82 -20.03 8.85
CA LEU A 807 -6.56 -21.01 9.89
C LEU A 807 -5.56 -22.09 9.46
N LEU A 808 -5.70 -22.66 8.26
CA LEU A 808 -4.74 -23.65 7.74
C LEU A 808 -3.35 -23.04 7.50
N SER A 809 -3.29 -21.79 7.04
CA SER A 809 -2.02 -21.04 6.92
C SER A 809 -1.36 -20.88 8.29
N THR A 810 -2.13 -20.45 9.30
CA THR A 810 -1.62 -20.32 10.68
C THR A 810 -1.14 -21.66 11.22
N PHE A 811 -1.89 -22.75 11.02
CA PHE A 811 -1.51 -24.07 11.51
C PHE A 811 -0.23 -24.58 10.85
N ARG A 812 -0.06 -24.35 9.53
CA ARG A 812 1.20 -24.60 8.82
C ARG A 812 2.36 -23.79 9.42
N ASP A 813 2.20 -22.48 9.64
CA ASP A 813 3.26 -21.60 10.13
C ASP A 813 3.69 -21.93 11.57
N LEU A 814 2.75 -22.41 12.38
CA LEU A 814 3.01 -22.95 13.71
C LEU A 814 3.58 -24.38 13.66
N GLY A 815 3.54 -25.05 12.52
CA GLY A 815 4.07 -26.39 12.32
C GLY A 815 3.20 -27.50 12.91
N ASP A 816 1.89 -27.40 12.68
CA ASP A 816 0.94 -28.47 12.99
C ASP A 816 1.23 -29.72 12.12
N PRO A 817 1.47 -30.89 12.73
CA PRO A 817 1.84 -32.10 12.00
C PRO A 817 0.80 -32.53 10.95
N ASP A 818 -0.49 -32.53 11.30
CA ASP A 818 -1.57 -32.99 10.41
C ASP A 818 -1.73 -32.09 9.18
N THR A 819 -1.44 -30.80 9.34
CA THR A 819 -1.46 -29.82 8.24
C THR A 819 -0.23 -29.96 7.35
N LEU A 820 0.97 -30.14 7.92
CA LEU A 820 2.22 -30.29 7.16
C LEU A 820 2.29 -31.62 6.40
N GLU A 821 1.82 -32.71 6.99
CA GLU A 821 1.76 -34.02 6.32
C GLU A 821 0.83 -33.98 5.10
N TRP A 822 -0.36 -33.40 5.27
CA TRP A 822 -1.30 -33.17 4.17
C TRP A 822 -0.68 -32.28 3.08
N ALA A 823 -0.14 -31.11 3.45
CA ALA A 823 0.48 -30.19 2.48
C ALA A 823 1.63 -30.85 1.72
N SER A 824 2.44 -31.65 2.40
CA SER A 824 3.54 -32.39 1.78
C SER A 824 3.03 -33.43 0.78
N ALA A 825 1.99 -34.20 1.13
CA ALA A 825 1.39 -35.20 0.25
C ALA A 825 0.83 -34.55 -1.03
N GLU A 826 0.04 -33.49 -0.90
CA GLU A 826 -0.52 -32.74 -2.03
C GLU A 826 0.57 -32.11 -2.90
N TYR A 827 1.67 -31.64 -2.29
CA TYR A 827 2.82 -31.12 -3.04
C TYR A 827 3.52 -32.20 -3.86
N GLN A 828 3.68 -33.41 -3.30
CA GLN A 828 4.25 -34.54 -4.05
C GLN A 828 3.36 -34.90 -5.24
N THR A 829 2.03 -34.95 -5.05
CA THR A 829 1.09 -35.14 -6.16
C THR A 829 1.24 -34.05 -7.24
N TRP A 830 1.43 -32.79 -6.84
CA TRP A 830 1.69 -31.70 -7.80
C TRP A 830 3.01 -31.87 -8.56
N MET A 831 4.07 -32.36 -7.92
CA MET A 831 5.34 -32.65 -8.60
C MET A 831 5.24 -33.84 -9.57
N GLU A 832 4.48 -34.87 -9.21
CA GLU A 832 4.33 -36.09 -10.00
C GLU A 832 3.42 -35.91 -11.21
N THR A 833 2.32 -35.16 -11.04
CA THR A 833 1.28 -35.01 -12.07
C THR A 833 1.37 -33.69 -12.84
N GLY A 834 2.13 -32.71 -12.33
CA GLY A 834 2.19 -31.36 -12.87
C GLY A 834 0.96 -30.49 -12.57
N SER A 835 -0.08 -31.04 -11.93
CA SER A 835 -1.35 -30.38 -11.62
C SER A 835 -1.67 -30.49 -10.14
N THR A 836 -2.32 -29.48 -9.59
CA THR A 836 -2.75 -29.50 -8.18
C THR A 836 -4.17 -30.04 -8.06
N THR A 837 -4.39 -30.80 -7.00
CA THR A 837 -5.66 -31.41 -6.60
C THR A 837 -6.48 -30.51 -5.67
N VAL A 838 -5.88 -29.43 -5.16
CA VAL A 838 -6.54 -28.49 -4.24
C VAL A 838 -7.00 -27.21 -4.95
N GLY A 839 -8.09 -26.62 -4.45
CA GLY A 839 -8.59 -25.34 -4.94
C GLY A 839 -7.60 -24.18 -4.73
N ALA A 840 -7.76 -23.10 -5.51
CA ALA A 840 -6.81 -21.98 -5.56
C ALA A 840 -6.50 -21.35 -4.19
N ASN A 841 -7.46 -21.33 -3.25
CA ASN A 841 -7.24 -20.80 -1.90
C ASN A 841 -6.26 -21.62 -1.06
N LEU A 842 -6.11 -22.91 -1.37
CA LEU A 842 -5.28 -23.84 -0.61
C LEU A 842 -3.93 -24.10 -1.25
N GLN A 843 -3.75 -23.76 -2.54
CA GLN A 843 -2.52 -24.01 -3.28
C GLN A 843 -1.30 -23.39 -2.61
N GLY A 844 -1.35 -22.12 -2.20
CA GLY A 844 -0.23 -21.49 -1.50
C GLY A 844 0.11 -22.15 -0.17
N ILE A 845 -0.89 -22.74 0.51
CA ILE A 845 -0.68 -23.47 1.76
C ILE A 845 0.07 -24.78 1.49
N VAL A 846 -0.41 -25.54 0.51
CA VAL A 846 0.20 -26.80 0.06
C VAL A 846 1.63 -26.56 -0.46
N GLN A 847 1.81 -25.58 -1.34
CA GLN A 847 3.09 -25.26 -1.97
C GLN A 847 4.12 -24.80 -0.95
N CYS A 848 3.76 -23.84 -0.08
CA CYS A 848 4.63 -23.40 1.00
C CYS A 848 4.93 -24.54 1.99
N GLY A 849 3.92 -25.34 2.38
CA GLY A 849 4.11 -26.46 3.31
C GLY A 849 5.01 -27.57 2.75
N GLY A 850 4.92 -27.85 1.44
CA GLY A 850 5.78 -28.78 0.73
C GLY A 850 7.23 -28.31 0.67
N VAL A 851 7.47 -27.04 0.32
CA VAL A 851 8.83 -26.45 0.33
C VAL A 851 9.38 -26.34 1.75
N GLN A 852 8.54 -26.01 2.73
CA GLN A 852 8.92 -25.90 4.15
C GLN A 852 9.34 -27.26 4.76
N SER A 853 8.72 -28.35 4.32
CA SER A 853 8.96 -29.71 4.82
C SER A 853 9.97 -30.50 3.96
N GLY A 854 10.20 -30.06 2.72
CA GLY A 854 11.10 -30.69 1.76
C GLY A 854 12.53 -30.14 1.80
N GLY A 855 13.27 -30.33 0.70
CA GLY A 855 14.62 -29.83 0.52
C GLY A 855 14.85 -29.26 -0.88
N GLY A 856 16.09 -29.37 -1.37
CA GLY A 856 16.47 -28.79 -2.66
C GLY A 856 15.61 -29.27 -3.85
N ARG A 857 15.13 -30.53 -3.84
CA ARG A 857 14.28 -31.06 -4.93
C ARG A 857 12.95 -30.31 -5.02
N GLU A 858 12.26 -30.17 -3.89
CA GLU A 858 10.97 -29.48 -3.82
C GLU A 858 11.11 -28.00 -4.20
N TRP A 859 12.19 -27.35 -3.75
CA TRP A 859 12.46 -25.95 -4.06
C TRP A 859 12.78 -25.72 -5.54
N GLU A 860 13.64 -26.54 -6.15
CA GLU A 860 13.98 -26.43 -7.58
C GLU A 860 12.76 -26.65 -8.48
N TYR A 861 11.82 -27.51 -8.08
CA TYR A 861 10.56 -27.67 -8.81
C TYR A 861 9.73 -26.38 -8.81
N ALA A 862 9.53 -25.76 -7.65
CA ALA A 862 8.82 -24.47 -7.55
C ALA A 862 9.54 -23.37 -8.33
N TRP A 863 10.88 -23.34 -8.29
CA TRP A 863 11.69 -22.37 -9.02
C TRP A 863 11.51 -22.50 -10.54
N ASN A 864 11.53 -23.73 -11.06
CA ASN A 864 11.29 -24.00 -12.47
C ASN A 864 9.87 -23.61 -12.91
N LYS A 865 8.87 -23.80 -12.03
CA LYS A 865 7.49 -23.32 -12.27
C LYS A 865 7.43 -21.80 -12.31
N TYR A 866 8.12 -21.11 -11.41
CA TYR A 866 8.21 -19.65 -11.41
C TYR A 866 8.82 -19.12 -12.71
N GLN A 867 9.92 -19.74 -13.17
CA GLN A 867 10.61 -19.34 -14.41
C GLN A 867 9.78 -19.58 -15.69
N SER A 868 8.94 -20.63 -15.70
CA SER A 868 8.13 -21.02 -16.87
C SER A 868 6.71 -20.47 -16.87
N SER A 869 6.20 -19.96 -15.74
CA SER A 869 4.84 -19.41 -15.69
C SER A 869 4.75 -18.10 -16.47
N THR A 870 3.65 -17.94 -17.20
CA THR A 870 3.26 -16.68 -17.86
C THR A 870 2.25 -15.88 -17.02
N SER A 871 1.78 -16.42 -15.90
CA SER A 871 0.76 -15.77 -15.05
C SER A 871 1.42 -14.93 -13.96
N PRO A 872 1.19 -13.61 -13.91
CA PRO A 872 1.78 -12.76 -12.89
C PRO A 872 1.37 -13.15 -11.45
N THR A 873 0.10 -13.50 -11.23
CA THR A 873 -0.39 -13.91 -9.89
C THR A 873 0.21 -15.25 -9.44
N GLU A 874 0.45 -16.18 -10.37
CA GLU A 874 1.16 -17.43 -10.08
C GLU A 874 2.63 -17.18 -9.72
N LYS A 875 3.29 -16.24 -10.40
CA LYS A 875 4.67 -15.85 -10.09
C LYS A 875 4.80 -15.25 -8.70
N GLU A 876 3.92 -14.32 -8.33
CA GLU A 876 3.89 -13.72 -7.00
C GLU A 876 3.66 -14.77 -5.90
N LEU A 877 2.71 -15.69 -6.14
CA LEU A 877 2.50 -16.83 -5.26
C LEU A 877 3.78 -17.65 -5.10
N LEU A 878 4.43 -18.03 -6.21
CA LEU A 878 5.63 -18.86 -6.19
C LEU A 878 6.82 -18.14 -5.54
N GLN A 879 6.95 -16.83 -5.66
CA GLN A 879 7.96 -16.04 -4.93
C GLN A 879 7.80 -16.23 -3.41
N SER A 880 6.57 -16.14 -2.90
CA SER A 880 6.30 -16.39 -1.47
C SER A 880 6.58 -17.84 -1.06
N VAL A 881 6.24 -18.81 -1.91
CA VAL A 881 6.48 -20.24 -1.68
C VAL A 881 7.98 -20.56 -1.60
N LEU A 882 8.79 -19.96 -2.47
CA LEU A 882 10.25 -20.17 -2.50
C LEU A 882 10.93 -19.69 -1.21
N ALA A 883 10.36 -18.68 -0.54
CA ALA A 883 10.85 -18.23 0.76
C ALA A 883 10.51 -19.20 1.90
N CYS A 884 9.49 -20.06 1.77
CA CYS A 884 9.04 -20.95 2.86
C CYS A 884 10.04 -22.04 3.28
N THR A 885 11.14 -22.24 2.54
CA THR A 885 12.17 -23.22 2.90
C THR A 885 12.81 -22.88 4.25
N ARG A 886 13.21 -23.93 4.98
CA ARG A 886 13.95 -23.80 6.24
C ARG A 886 15.46 -23.92 6.07
N ASP A 887 15.92 -24.14 4.84
CA ASP A 887 17.32 -24.29 4.50
C ASP A 887 17.98 -22.91 4.29
N PRO A 888 18.91 -22.50 5.18
CA PRO A 888 19.56 -21.19 5.08
C PRO A 888 20.44 -21.03 3.84
N ASP A 889 20.99 -22.11 3.29
CA ASP A 889 21.84 -22.05 2.08
C ASP A 889 20.96 -21.74 0.85
N ILE A 890 19.77 -22.33 0.79
CA ILE A 890 18.79 -22.05 -0.28
C ILE A 890 18.27 -20.61 -0.17
N LEU A 891 17.95 -20.14 1.05
CA LEU A 891 17.51 -18.74 1.26
C LEU A 891 18.60 -17.73 0.86
N SER A 892 19.86 -18.02 1.19
CA SER A 892 21.00 -17.18 0.79
C SER A 892 21.11 -17.10 -0.73
N ARG A 893 21.01 -18.23 -1.43
CA ARG A 893 20.98 -18.26 -2.90
C ARG A 893 19.77 -17.52 -3.48
N TYR A 894 18.60 -17.60 -2.83
CA TYR A 894 17.42 -16.88 -3.29
C TYR A 894 17.57 -15.36 -3.15
N LEU A 895 18.21 -14.89 -2.08
CA LEU A 895 18.58 -13.47 -1.91
C LEU A 895 19.52 -12.99 -3.01
N GLU A 896 20.49 -13.80 -3.44
CA GLU A 896 21.37 -13.46 -4.58
C GLU A 896 20.60 -13.27 -5.89
N PHE A 897 19.48 -13.98 -6.08
CA PHE A 897 18.61 -13.80 -7.25
C PHE A 897 17.81 -12.50 -7.19
N ALA A 898 17.60 -11.94 -5.99
CA ALA A 898 16.72 -10.78 -5.78
C ALA A 898 17.23 -9.50 -6.44
N LEU A 899 18.50 -9.39 -6.83
CA LEU A 899 19.04 -8.22 -7.57
C LEU A 899 19.54 -8.60 -8.98
N ASP A 900 19.12 -9.75 -9.49
CA ASP A 900 19.44 -10.24 -10.84
C ASP A 900 18.19 -10.13 -11.74
N GLY A 901 18.16 -9.09 -12.57
CA GLY A 901 17.06 -8.78 -13.49
C GLY A 901 16.77 -9.87 -14.52
N SER A 902 17.69 -10.82 -14.72
CA SER A 902 17.46 -11.98 -15.57
C SER A 902 16.63 -13.08 -14.89
N LYS A 903 16.54 -13.03 -13.55
CA LYS A 903 15.88 -14.03 -12.70
C LYS A 903 14.61 -13.48 -12.06
N ILE A 904 14.69 -12.30 -11.46
CA ILE A 904 13.61 -11.60 -10.76
C ILE A 904 13.39 -10.27 -11.48
N LEU A 905 12.14 -9.85 -11.65
CA LEU A 905 11.83 -8.55 -12.26
C LEU A 905 12.23 -7.42 -11.30
N GLN A 906 12.58 -6.25 -11.83
CA GLN A 906 13.09 -5.15 -10.99
C GLN A 906 12.09 -4.70 -9.93
N GLN A 907 10.79 -4.70 -10.27
CA GLN A 907 9.68 -4.43 -9.35
C GLN A 907 9.60 -5.40 -8.15
N ASP A 908 10.25 -6.57 -8.23
CA ASP A 908 10.18 -7.65 -7.23
C ASP A 908 11.42 -7.78 -6.34
N TYR A 909 12.43 -6.95 -6.57
CA TYR A 909 13.71 -7.03 -5.84
C TYR A 909 13.51 -6.91 -4.32
N VAL A 910 12.81 -5.88 -3.88
CA VAL A 910 12.53 -5.65 -2.45
C VAL A 910 11.56 -6.68 -1.90
N SER A 911 10.57 -7.10 -2.71
CA SER A 911 9.57 -8.10 -2.34
C SER A 911 10.24 -9.43 -1.96
N VAL A 912 11.18 -9.93 -2.77
CA VAL A 912 11.91 -11.18 -2.46
C VAL A 912 12.72 -11.07 -1.16
N ILE A 913 13.45 -9.96 -0.97
CA ILE A 913 14.23 -9.72 0.26
C ILE A 913 13.30 -9.71 1.48
N THR A 914 12.16 -9.04 1.37
CA THR A 914 11.15 -8.93 2.43
C THR A 914 10.52 -10.28 2.75
N LEU A 915 10.17 -11.07 1.72
CA LEU A 915 9.64 -12.42 1.88
C LEU A 915 10.62 -13.32 2.63
N VAL A 916 11.92 -13.26 2.33
CA VAL A 916 12.94 -14.00 3.09
C VAL A 916 13.07 -13.47 4.52
N ALA A 917 12.98 -12.15 4.72
CA ALA A 917 13.06 -11.53 6.04
C ALA A 917 11.92 -11.98 6.98
N TYR A 918 10.72 -12.21 6.44
CA TYR A 918 9.57 -12.73 7.20
C TYR A 918 9.75 -14.18 7.65
N GLN A 919 10.67 -14.91 7.04
CA GLN A 919 10.91 -16.32 7.36
C GLN A 919 11.88 -16.42 8.52
N ARG A 920 11.56 -17.29 9.49
CA ARG A 920 12.36 -17.46 10.71
C ARG A 920 13.81 -17.83 10.42
N ALA A 921 14.05 -18.65 9.40
CA ALA A 921 15.39 -19.04 8.97
C ALA A 921 16.11 -17.95 8.14
N GLY A 922 15.36 -16.98 7.61
CA GLY A 922 15.85 -15.96 6.68
C GLY A 922 16.04 -14.56 7.26
N SER A 923 15.43 -14.22 8.41
CA SER A 923 15.42 -12.86 8.95
C SER A 923 16.81 -12.22 9.10
N TYR A 924 17.76 -12.91 9.74
CA TYR A 924 19.13 -12.42 9.89
C TYR A 924 19.92 -12.44 8.56
N LEU A 925 19.62 -13.39 7.66
CA LEU A 925 20.25 -13.46 6.33
C LEU A 925 19.84 -12.26 5.49
N ALA A 926 18.55 -11.95 5.45
CA ALA A 926 18.01 -10.79 4.73
C ALA A 926 18.57 -9.48 5.29
N LEU A 927 18.60 -9.31 6.62
CA LEU A 927 19.20 -8.12 7.25
C LEU A 927 20.67 -7.95 6.82
N ARG A 928 21.46 -9.02 6.89
CA ARG A 928 22.86 -8.98 6.48
C ARG A 928 23.00 -8.66 4.99
N TYR A 929 22.18 -9.28 4.14
CA TYR A 929 22.17 -9.04 2.70
C TYR A 929 21.86 -7.58 2.35
N VAL A 930 20.89 -6.96 3.04
CA VAL A 930 20.56 -5.54 2.87
C VAL A 930 21.74 -4.65 3.25
N ILE A 931 22.38 -4.90 4.40
CA ILE A 931 23.55 -4.14 4.84
C ILE A 931 24.69 -4.25 3.83
N ASP A 932 24.97 -5.47 3.35
CA ASP A 932 26.10 -5.73 2.44
C ASP A 932 25.84 -5.23 0.99
N ASN A 933 24.58 -5.02 0.59
CA ASN A 933 24.19 -4.62 -0.76
C ASN A 933 23.41 -3.31 -0.83
N TRP A 934 23.42 -2.49 0.23
CA TRP A 934 22.62 -1.26 0.33
C TRP A 934 22.75 -0.35 -0.90
N ASP A 935 23.98 -0.08 -1.35
CA ASP A 935 24.23 0.77 -2.52
C ASP A 935 23.61 0.24 -3.82
N LYS A 936 23.52 -1.09 -3.98
CA LYS A 936 22.89 -1.71 -5.16
C LYS A 936 21.37 -1.61 -5.07
N ILE A 937 20.82 -1.87 -3.88
CA ILE A 937 19.37 -1.76 -3.62
C ILE A 937 18.93 -0.32 -3.89
N GLN A 938 19.63 0.68 -3.33
CA GLN A 938 19.32 2.10 -3.55
C GLN A 938 19.40 2.49 -5.04
N LYS A 939 20.36 1.95 -5.80
CA LYS A 939 20.47 2.19 -7.25
C LYS A 939 19.39 1.50 -8.07
N SER A 940 18.78 0.43 -7.57
CA SER A 940 17.68 -0.26 -8.25
C SER A 940 16.34 0.44 -8.08
N TRP A 941 16.19 1.26 -7.04
CA TRP A 941 14.99 2.06 -6.83
C TRP A 941 14.91 3.20 -7.82
N SER A 942 13.66 3.55 -8.15
CA SER A 942 13.41 4.73 -8.96
C SER A 942 13.99 5.97 -8.30
N PRO A 943 14.55 6.94 -9.07
CA PRO A 943 15.13 8.15 -8.49
C PRO A 943 14.17 8.92 -7.57
N SER A 944 12.86 8.83 -7.81
CA SER A 944 11.80 9.36 -6.95
C SER A 944 11.78 8.77 -5.53
N PHE A 945 12.12 7.49 -5.37
CA PHE A 945 12.19 6.76 -4.08
C PHE A 945 13.55 6.82 -3.39
N ARG A 946 14.55 7.43 -4.02
CA ARG A 946 15.87 7.60 -3.38
C ARG A 946 15.78 8.76 -2.41
N SER A 947 15.95 8.47 -1.12
CA SER A 947 16.22 9.53 -0.16
C SER A 947 17.43 10.35 -0.65
N THR A 948 17.31 11.67 -0.58
CA THR A 948 18.52 12.49 -0.60
C THR A 948 19.41 11.97 0.54
N PRO A 949 20.73 11.82 0.34
CA PRO A 949 21.62 11.60 1.47
C PRO A 949 21.25 12.65 2.50
N LEU A 950 21.03 12.23 3.75
CA LEU A 950 21.00 13.15 4.88
C LEU A 950 22.32 13.93 4.78
N GLU A 951 22.30 15.10 4.13
CA GLU A 951 23.28 16.12 4.41
C GLU A 951 23.24 16.22 5.91
N GLN A 952 24.38 15.98 6.54
CA GLN A 952 24.55 16.04 7.98
C GLN A 952 24.02 17.39 8.44
N GLN A 953 22.72 17.46 8.75
CA GLN A 953 22.18 18.44 9.64
C GLN A 953 22.86 18.07 10.95
N SER A 954 23.96 18.76 11.21
CA SER A 954 24.58 18.83 12.51
C SER A 954 23.46 19.22 13.47
N VAL A 955 22.89 18.21 14.12
CA VAL A 955 22.05 18.39 15.30
C VAL A 955 22.95 19.11 16.32
N PRO A 956 22.56 20.30 16.82
CA PRO A 956 23.33 21.03 17.81
C PRO A 956 23.65 20.22 19.06
#